data_AF-A0A3N7HYD9-F1
#
_entry.id   AF-A0A3N7HYD9-F1
#
_cell.length_a   1.000
_cell.length_b   1.000
_cell.length_c   1.000
_cell.angle_alpha   90.00
_cell.angle_beta   90.00
_cell.angle_gamma   90.00
#
_symmetry.space_group_name_H-M   'P 1'
#
loop_
_entity.id
_entity.type
_entity.pdbx_description
1 polymer ?
#
loop_
_entity_poly.entity_id
_entity_poly.type
_entity_poly.pdbx_seq_one_letter_code
_entity_poly.pdbx_strand_id
1 'polypeptide(L)'
;MSSFCNQIEEIKSLIYSNKSLAYSTLSHLQEQSVNDPSLLQTLADNSQDLVSLITVDISIDDEEVAAQALKCSGFMIYHPSLVSTIPVDDANLVLEALAKVIMSTKIKSVCNLGVWCISMQQFEASILVGCFNSVLQAVVHALDNPIGSLSTTFEAMQAVMKLAAQLSERMRESSHIWAPPVFRRLLSIDKRERDISERCLLKIRPTIIPPPPALSKGLKIQTLQAWGWFIRLQGSHAMKYRHLTNDMLKVPEKTFSDHNPQVQIASLVAWEGLVDAFIHPALLTSETNEPIKNGIQQVRTSGGSSCQIQASGFSKSIKLIMTPLIGIISSKCDVSVYSSCLKTWCYLLHKLDISVNHPWVIELVLDPIFGAVFRFGPDVKTFWLWNLCLDLLDDFILAKCRNLDHETSSQVSHHSTPIKWLPWTIGQLDFLVKMMDIIISHASIATITPENRSSACDAALKIFRSFLKGVQMDFRSSSTKYNDIMLCLNTLLRFIKKICEDVTSEGGRSSELHHTSLQFLEAVVQDLEPSILGSPLYKVSLNFTCIHLQMVDNIRNVKYLGISSVAYMDMVSPLVYLSVLYICVVIPSTPATRGMELLLQGLRRFFKTILLLYDPVENLSVAVGLLYKHMEFRHLDIWTAIAKGLEDFFNGLTVKDLSLLKMDSNRDFPRAVCHLLSYPFVVCSCSWPTQKKDSGSLKESLVSPERKLKLQQVAEVWKSLYGALCASKFNKFSETSSLTEELCSMLNGCVDQNISMLDHGTEQYFHRDDIGLTYLSGTAVTCVMEQQILTLAASSVGNNVEHARDPKTFSGIKNSLEFSSRFLKLSWSMMEADPSTILFVTSRVFSVLVCFVRCLHTKPSILSFIETISCPLLQWLSHRETQEASTNEQLHHLWSEILSCLRRCQPPIVFDSSLLKLQAPLLEKTLDHPKSTISELTVTFWNSTYGKQIKLDYPESLLDILDKLSRNKRINLQTKSLPFLVKCHSISEVTAQRSRVTATNSRNSKRVELVEDTANQFEPENRLGSSSKRKRVGLTEHQKEVRRAQQGRGMDCSGHGPGIRTYTSVDFSQGNEDSQESQEIRDPESILELLRRTA
;
A
#
# COMPACT_ATOMS: atom_id res chain seq x y z
N MET A 1 -2.96 -32.23 91.45
CA MET A 1 -2.29 -31.12 90.74
C MET A 1 -1.01 -30.85 91.51
N SER A 2 0.15 -31.14 90.91
CA SER A 2 1.43 -30.61 91.38
C SER A 2 1.44 -29.09 91.17
N SER A 3 2.18 -28.33 91.98
CA SER A 3 2.37 -26.90 91.69
C SER A 3 3.19 -26.75 90.42
N PHE A 4 2.96 -25.71 89.62
CA PHE A 4 3.73 -25.48 88.40
C PHE A 4 5.22 -25.25 88.69
N CYS A 5 5.58 -24.72 89.87
CA CYS A 5 6.96 -24.67 90.34
C CYS A 5 7.60 -26.07 90.46
N ASN A 6 6.83 -27.09 90.85
CA ASN A 6 7.34 -28.47 90.92
C ASN A 6 7.72 -29.00 89.53
N GLN A 7 7.02 -28.59 88.47
CA GLN A 7 7.35 -29.01 87.09
C GLN A 7 8.62 -28.34 86.57
N ILE A 8 8.88 -27.08 86.96
CA ILE A 8 10.15 -26.42 86.63
C ILE A 8 11.32 -27.07 87.38
N GLU A 9 11.16 -27.39 88.66
CA GLU A 9 12.20 -28.13 89.42
C GLU A 9 12.40 -29.57 88.90
N GLU A 10 11.35 -30.24 88.43
CA GLU A 10 11.44 -31.52 87.73
C GLU A 10 12.22 -31.40 86.41
N ILE A 11 12.00 -30.33 85.63
CA ILE A 11 12.80 -30.03 84.42
C ILE A 11 14.26 -29.72 84.79
N LYS A 12 14.54 -28.92 85.81
CA LYS A 12 15.91 -28.65 86.29
C LYS A 12 16.62 -29.97 86.66
N SER A 13 15.92 -30.91 87.30
CA SER A 13 16.44 -32.27 87.60
C SER A 13 16.65 -33.12 86.34
N LEU A 14 15.73 -33.04 85.37
CA LEU A 14 15.81 -33.77 84.10
C LEU A 14 16.98 -33.28 83.22
N ILE A 15 17.37 -32.01 83.28
CA ILE A 15 18.56 -31.48 82.55
C ILE A 15 19.86 -32.22 82.95
N TYR A 16 19.96 -32.75 84.18
CA TYR A 16 21.12 -33.54 84.62
C TYR A 16 21.06 -35.03 84.22
N SER A 17 19.94 -35.53 83.70
CA SER A 17 19.72 -36.97 83.43
C SER A 17 19.29 -37.30 82.01
N ASN A 18 18.41 -36.51 81.39
CA ASN A 18 18.01 -36.62 79.99
C ASN A 18 17.66 -35.23 79.42
N LYS A 19 18.64 -34.58 78.78
CA LYS A 19 18.52 -33.22 78.26
C LYS A 19 17.48 -33.05 77.16
N SER A 20 17.37 -33.99 76.22
CA SER A 20 16.35 -33.92 75.16
C SER A 20 14.93 -33.92 75.75
N LEU A 21 14.65 -34.88 76.65
CA LEU A 21 13.35 -34.95 77.32
C LEU A 21 13.07 -33.69 78.16
N ALA A 22 14.09 -33.14 78.83
CA ALA A 22 13.95 -31.92 79.62
C ALA A 22 13.57 -30.70 78.76
N TYR A 23 14.28 -30.44 77.67
CA TYR A 23 13.98 -29.30 76.78
C TYR A 23 12.72 -29.52 75.93
N SER A 24 12.36 -30.76 75.62
CA SER A 24 11.06 -31.09 75.01
C SER A 24 9.90 -30.74 75.97
N THR A 25 10.00 -31.17 77.23
CA THR A 25 9.03 -30.84 78.28
C THR A 25 8.96 -29.33 78.55
N LEU A 26 10.10 -28.64 78.55
CA LEU A 26 10.16 -27.17 78.73
C LEU A 26 9.48 -26.42 77.57
N SER A 27 9.72 -26.81 76.32
CA SER A 27 9.07 -26.21 75.15
C SER A 27 7.54 -26.36 75.22
N HIS A 28 7.05 -27.54 75.63
CA HIS A 28 5.62 -27.78 75.79
C HIS A 28 5.00 -26.92 76.92
N LEU A 29 5.72 -26.69 78.03
CA LEU A 29 5.27 -25.73 79.06
C LEU A 29 5.31 -24.27 78.56
N GLN A 30 6.32 -23.90 77.78
CA GLN A 30 6.40 -22.58 77.16
C GLN A 30 5.21 -22.32 76.23
N GLU A 31 4.86 -23.27 75.36
CA GLU A 31 3.68 -23.21 74.49
C GLU A 31 2.36 -23.05 75.27
N GLN A 32 2.22 -23.74 76.40
CA GLN A 32 1.06 -23.60 77.28
C GLN A 32 1.01 -22.23 77.98
N SER A 33 2.17 -21.69 78.37
CA SER A 33 2.27 -20.40 79.08
C SER A 33 1.78 -19.19 78.28
N VAL A 34 1.73 -19.29 76.95
CA VAL A 34 1.19 -18.26 76.05
C VAL A 34 -0.29 -17.93 76.36
N ASN A 35 -1.05 -18.94 76.81
CA ASN A 35 -2.48 -18.82 77.09
C ASN A 35 -2.80 -18.70 78.60
N ASP A 36 -1.80 -18.83 79.48
CA ASP A 36 -1.97 -18.79 80.94
C ASP A 36 -0.94 -17.85 81.59
N PRO A 37 -1.35 -16.65 82.04
CA PRO A 37 -0.43 -15.68 82.64
C PRO A 37 0.18 -16.15 83.97
N SER A 38 -0.40 -17.15 84.65
CA SER A 38 0.16 -17.70 85.88
C SER A 38 1.36 -18.64 85.60
N LEU A 39 1.29 -19.42 84.51
CA LEU A 39 2.43 -20.18 84.00
C LEU A 39 3.54 -19.25 83.52
N LEU A 40 3.18 -18.18 82.79
CA LEU A 40 4.14 -17.20 82.30
C LEU A 40 4.89 -16.49 83.44
N GLN A 41 4.19 -16.10 84.52
CA GLN A 41 4.83 -15.55 85.72
C GLN A 41 5.78 -16.57 86.38
N THR A 42 5.37 -17.84 86.48
CA THR A 42 6.20 -18.90 87.08
C THR A 42 7.49 -19.16 86.27
N LEU A 43 7.43 -19.03 84.94
CA LEU A 43 8.59 -19.05 84.05
C LEU A 43 9.45 -17.79 84.17
N ALA A 44 8.84 -16.62 84.38
CA ALA A 44 9.55 -15.35 84.61
C ALA A 44 10.35 -15.40 85.92
N ASP A 45 9.75 -15.89 87.00
CA ASP A 45 10.38 -16.03 88.32
C ASP A 45 11.56 -17.02 88.31
N ASN A 46 11.57 -17.99 87.38
CA ASN A 46 12.66 -18.96 87.18
C ASN A 46 13.55 -18.65 85.96
N SER A 47 13.35 -17.51 85.30
CA SER A 47 13.94 -17.24 83.99
C SER A 47 15.47 -17.21 84.02
N GLN A 48 16.08 -16.67 85.08
CA GLN A 48 17.53 -16.58 85.21
C GLN A 48 18.20 -17.97 85.26
N ASP A 49 17.73 -18.86 86.15
CA ASP A 49 18.22 -20.24 86.25
C ASP A 49 18.10 -20.96 84.90
N LEU A 50 16.92 -20.90 84.28
CA LEU A 50 16.63 -21.59 83.02
C LEU A 50 17.47 -21.06 81.86
N VAL A 51 17.63 -19.73 81.75
CA VAL A 51 18.48 -19.10 80.73
C VAL A 51 19.94 -19.51 80.91
N SER A 52 20.46 -19.59 82.14
CA SER A 52 21.83 -20.03 82.39
C SER A 52 22.08 -21.47 81.90
N LEU A 53 21.14 -22.40 82.17
CA LEU A 53 21.22 -23.81 81.76
C LEU A 53 21.10 -23.95 80.24
N ILE A 54 20.12 -23.28 79.63
CA ILE A 54 19.92 -23.26 78.17
C ILE A 54 21.17 -22.72 77.46
N THR A 55 21.77 -21.63 77.96
CA THR A 55 22.92 -20.96 77.33
C THR A 55 24.17 -21.84 77.27
N VAL A 56 24.36 -22.72 78.25
CA VAL A 56 25.43 -23.74 78.22
C VAL A 56 25.10 -24.81 77.18
N ASP A 57 23.85 -25.28 77.14
CA ASP A 57 23.46 -26.46 76.36
C ASP A 57 23.26 -26.21 74.86
N ILE A 58 22.99 -24.97 74.43
CA ILE A 58 22.96 -24.62 72.99
C ILE A 58 24.32 -24.81 72.28
N SER A 59 25.42 -24.95 73.04
CA SER A 59 26.78 -25.19 72.52
C SER A 59 27.20 -26.66 72.50
N ILE A 60 26.29 -27.61 72.81
CA ILE A 60 26.59 -29.04 72.79
C ILE A 60 26.59 -29.59 71.34
N ASP A 61 27.51 -30.50 71.04
CA ASP A 61 27.65 -31.18 69.73
C ASP A 61 26.64 -32.32 69.55
N ASP A 62 25.39 -32.08 69.94
CA ASP A 62 24.24 -32.98 69.84
C ASP A 62 23.10 -32.19 69.16
N GLU A 63 22.70 -32.62 67.97
CA GLU A 63 21.71 -31.89 67.15
C GLU A 63 20.34 -31.79 67.85
N GLU A 64 19.91 -32.84 68.55
CA GLU A 64 18.59 -32.91 69.17
C GLU A 64 18.54 -32.01 70.41
N VAL A 65 19.55 -32.11 71.28
CA VAL A 65 19.66 -31.29 72.49
C VAL A 65 19.86 -29.82 72.14
N ALA A 66 20.80 -29.50 71.23
CA ALA A 66 21.09 -28.13 70.87
C ALA A 66 19.92 -27.45 70.11
N ALA A 67 19.24 -28.17 69.21
CA ALA A 67 18.07 -27.61 68.52
C ALA A 67 16.92 -27.33 69.50
N GLN A 68 16.65 -28.25 70.44
CA GLN A 68 15.55 -28.07 71.39
C GLN A 68 15.88 -27.00 72.45
N ALA A 69 17.13 -26.91 72.90
CA ALA A 69 17.61 -25.81 73.74
C ALA A 69 17.52 -24.46 73.01
N LEU A 70 17.83 -24.39 71.71
CA LEU A 70 17.69 -23.18 70.89
C LEU A 70 16.22 -22.76 70.71
N LYS A 71 15.28 -23.69 70.51
CA LYS A 71 13.83 -23.38 70.53
C LYS A 71 13.42 -22.75 71.86
N CYS A 72 13.84 -23.36 72.97
CA CYS A 72 13.53 -22.86 74.32
C CYS A 72 14.15 -21.47 74.55
N SER A 73 15.39 -21.25 74.12
CA SER A 73 16.09 -19.95 74.17
C SER A 73 15.32 -18.88 73.38
N GLY A 74 14.95 -19.20 72.14
CA GLY A 74 14.20 -18.32 71.25
C GLY A 74 12.89 -17.83 71.88
N PHE A 75 12.14 -18.70 72.56
CA PHE A 75 10.93 -18.30 73.31
C PHE A 75 11.25 -17.33 74.45
N MET A 76 12.26 -17.63 75.28
CA MET A 76 12.64 -16.79 76.43
C MET A 76 13.07 -15.38 76.00
N ILE A 77 13.82 -15.24 74.91
CA ILE A 77 14.31 -13.94 74.41
C ILE A 77 13.30 -13.21 73.51
N TYR A 78 12.14 -13.81 73.27
CA TYR A 78 11.10 -13.29 72.40
C TYR A 78 9.91 -12.70 73.18
N HIS A 79 9.43 -13.39 74.23
CA HIS A 79 8.24 -12.93 74.94
C HIS A 79 8.56 -11.72 75.84
N PRO A 80 7.92 -10.54 75.67
CA PRO A 80 8.31 -9.32 76.38
C PRO A 80 8.37 -9.45 77.90
N SER A 81 7.41 -10.16 78.51
CA SER A 81 7.39 -10.40 79.95
C SER A 81 8.61 -11.18 80.46
N LEU A 82 9.12 -12.14 79.68
CA LEU A 82 10.29 -12.95 80.03
C LEU A 82 11.59 -12.18 79.75
N VAL A 83 11.65 -11.47 78.63
CA VAL A 83 12.77 -10.56 78.31
C VAL A 83 13.00 -9.53 79.43
N SER A 84 11.91 -9.03 80.03
CA SER A 84 11.99 -8.04 81.12
C SER A 84 12.56 -8.58 82.45
N THR A 85 12.60 -9.91 82.65
CA THR A 85 13.14 -10.54 83.86
C THR A 85 14.56 -11.10 83.68
N ILE A 86 15.09 -11.13 82.45
CA ILE A 86 16.46 -11.57 82.17
C ILE A 86 17.44 -10.42 82.49
N PRO A 87 18.44 -10.61 83.39
CA PRO A 87 19.46 -9.60 83.66
C PRO A 87 20.29 -9.26 82.43
N VAL A 88 20.81 -8.03 82.36
CA VAL A 88 21.60 -7.54 81.21
C VAL A 88 22.85 -8.41 80.97
N ASP A 89 23.51 -8.86 82.02
CA ASP A 89 24.70 -9.73 81.90
C ASP A 89 24.35 -11.11 81.32
N ASP A 90 23.24 -11.70 81.76
CA ASP A 90 22.75 -12.98 81.24
C ASP A 90 22.26 -12.85 79.78
N ALA A 91 21.61 -11.73 79.43
CA ALA A 91 21.22 -11.42 78.05
C ALA A 91 22.45 -11.27 77.12
N ASN A 92 23.53 -10.65 77.59
CA ASN A 92 24.79 -10.57 76.86
C ASN A 92 25.41 -11.96 76.65
N LEU A 93 25.42 -12.80 77.69
CA LEU A 93 25.91 -14.19 77.60
C LEU A 93 25.11 -15.03 76.59
N VAL A 94 23.78 -14.88 76.56
CA VAL A 94 22.93 -15.52 75.55
C VAL A 94 23.31 -15.08 74.13
N LEU A 95 23.47 -13.77 73.90
CA LEU A 95 23.81 -13.24 72.58
C LEU A 95 25.22 -13.66 72.12
N GLU A 96 26.20 -13.70 73.02
CA GLU A 96 27.54 -14.21 72.71
C GLU A 96 27.54 -15.71 72.43
N ALA A 97 26.81 -16.50 73.22
CA ALA A 97 26.68 -17.94 73.00
C ALA A 97 25.98 -18.25 71.66
N LEU A 98 24.88 -17.55 71.33
CA LEU A 98 24.23 -17.65 70.02
C LEU A 98 25.18 -17.29 68.88
N ALA A 99 25.91 -16.17 68.98
CA ALA A 99 26.87 -15.76 67.97
C ALA A 99 27.98 -16.81 67.77
N LYS A 100 28.53 -17.33 68.87
CA LYS A 100 29.54 -18.39 68.87
C LYS A 100 29.04 -19.66 68.20
N VAL A 101 27.85 -20.15 68.57
CA VAL A 101 27.23 -21.36 68.00
C VAL A 101 27.03 -21.23 66.49
N ILE A 102 26.51 -20.10 66.01
CA ILE A 102 26.30 -19.83 64.58
C ILE A 102 27.63 -19.80 63.80
N MET A 103 28.71 -19.35 64.43
CA MET A 103 30.05 -19.30 63.82
C MET A 103 30.80 -20.63 63.85
N SER A 104 30.56 -21.50 64.84
CA SER A 104 31.28 -22.77 64.98
C SER A 104 30.53 -24.00 64.47
N THR A 105 29.19 -24.00 64.45
CA THR A 105 28.42 -25.19 64.09
C THR A 105 28.49 -25.53 62.60
N LYS A 106 28.49 -26.83 62.30
CA LYS A 106 28.33 -27.37 60.94
C LYS A 106 26.93 -27.94 60.70
N ILE A 107 26.09 -27.96 61.74
CA ILE A 107 24.76 -28.58 61.73
C ILE A 107 23.75 -27.55 61.23
N LYS A 108 23.01 -27.92 60.16
CA LYS A 108 22.08 -27.01 59.47
C LYS A 108 20.96 -26.50 60.38
N SER A 109 20.32 -27.39 61.12
CA SER A 109 19.19 -27.08 62.02
C SER A 109 19.62 -26.12 63.13
N VAL A 110 20.73 -26.44 63.83
CA VAL A 110 21.34 -25.63 64.90
C VAL A 110 21.72 -24.23 64.39
N CYS A 111 22.39 -24.13 63.23
CA CYS A 111 22.72 -22.82 62.65
C CYS A 111 21.46 -22.01 62.31
N ASN A 112 20.46 -22.65 61.69
CA ASN A 112 19.20 -22.02 61.32
C ASN A 112 18.42 -21.50 62.54
N LEU A 113 18.33 -22.31 63.61
CA LEU A 113 17.65 -21.94 64.85
C LEU A 113 18.41 -20.85 65.62
N GLY A 114 19.74 -20.88 65.64
CA GLY A 114 20.55 -19.82 66.23
C GLY A 114 20.33 -18.47 65.53
N VAL A 115 20.32 -18.45 64.19
CA VAL A 115 20.05 -17.22 63.42
C VAL A 115 18.60 -16.75 63.59
N TRP A 116 17.64 -17.67 63.72
CA TRP A 116 16.24 -17.37 64.03
C TRP A 116 16.08 -16.73 65.43
N CYS A 117 16.82 -17.20 66.44
CA CYS A 117 16.87 -16.55 67.76
C CYS A 117 17.30 -15.07 67.65
N ILE A 118 18.32 -14.77 66.82
CA ILE A 118 18.75 -13.39 66.56
C ILE A 118 17.70 -12.59 65.75
N SER A 119 16.96 -13.24 64.84
CA SER A 119 15.94 -12.58 64.01
C SER A 119 14.66 -12.21 64.79
N MET A 120 14.34 -12.95 65.85
CA MET A 120 13.11 -12.78 66.64
C MET A 120 13.26 -11.94 67.92
N GLN A 121 14.45 -11.92 68.56
CA GLN A 121 14.64 -11.39 69.92
C GLN A 121 14.06 -9.97 70.15
N GLN A 122 13.63 -9.68 71.37
CA GLN A 122 13.01 -8.39 71.74
C GLN A 122 13.82 -7.60 72.77
N PHE A 123 15.13 -7.80 72.86
CA PHE A 123 15.99 -7.03 73.75
C PHE A 123 16.01 -5.55 73.38
N GLU A 124 16.25 -4.70 74.39
CA GLU A 124 16.45 -3.27 74.17
C GLU A 124 17.73 -3.00 73.35
N ALA A 125 17.71 -1.89 72.60
CA ALA A 125 18.86 -1.44 71.82
C ALA A 125 20.12 -1.22 72.68
N SER A 126 19.96 -0.85 73.96
CA SER A 126 21.02 -0.70 74.95
C SER A 126 21.87 -1.97 75.13
N ILE A 127 21.22 -3.13 75.25
CA ILE A 127 21.85 -4.45 75.40
C ILE A 127 22.51 -4.86 74.08
N LEU A 128 21.78 -4.75 72.97
CA LEU A 128 22.25 -5.16 71.63
C LEU A 128 23.50 -4.39 71.16
N VAL A 129 23.74 -3.16 71.65
CA VAL A 129 24.96 -2.40 71.36
C VAL A 129 26.21 -3.07 71.96
N GLY A 130 26.10 -3.73 73.14
CA GLY A 130 27.22 -4.41 73.78
C GLY A 130 27.77 -5.56 72.95
N CYS A 131 26.88 -6.44 72.48
CA CYS A 131 27.23 -7.62 71.68
C CYS A 131 27.23 -7.38 70.15
N PHE A 132 27.03 -6.14 69.68
CA PHE A 132 26.76 -5.81 68.27
C PHE A 132 27.74 -6.43 67.28
N ASN A 133 29.05 -6.35 67.56
CA ASN A 133 30.08 -6.85 66.65
C ASN A 133 30.01 -8.38 66.50
N SER A 134 29.83 -9.11 67.60
CA SER A 134 29.72 -10.58 67.63
C SER A 134 28.46 -11.05 66.92
N VAL A 135 27.32 -10.42 67.24
CA VAL A 135 26.02 -10.70 66.61
C VAL A 135 26.07 -10.41 65.10
N LEU A 136 26.66 -9.27 64.69
CA LEU A 136 26.80 -8.92 63.27
C LEU A 136 27.70 -9.89 62.52
N GLN A 137 28.83 -10.33 63.12
CA GLN A 137 29.71 -11.34 62.51
C GLN A 137 29.00 -12.67 62.32
N ALA A 138 28.20 -13.12 63.30
CA ALA A 138 27.38 -14.33 63.18
C ALA A 138 26.31 -14.23 62.08
N VAL A 139 25.60 -13.10 61.97
CA VAL A 139 24.63 -12.87 60.89
C VAL A 139 25.32 -12.81 59.52
N VAL A 140 26.49 -12.17 59.41
CA VAL A 140 27.28 -12.13 58.16
C VAL A 140 27.78 -13.53 57.77
N HIS A 141 28.26 -14.32 58.73
CA HIS A 141 28.63 -15.73 58.51
C HIS A 141 27.44 -16.54 57.95
N ALA A 142 26.24 -16.34 58.50
CA ALA A 142 25.02 -16.98 57.99
C ALA A 142 24.60 -16.50 56.58
N LEU A 143 24.81 -15.23 56.23
CA LEU A 143 24.55 -14.67 54.89
C LEU A 143 25.53 -15.20 53.82
N ASP A 144 26.81 -15.37 54.17
CA ASP A 144 27.80 -16.00 53.31
C ASP A 144 27.48 -17.50 53.10
N ASN A 145 26.75 -18.11 54.04
CA ASN A 145 26.12 -19.44 53.95
C ASN A 145 27.11 -20.60 53.74
N PRO A 146 28.06 -20.84 54.67
CA PRO A 146 29.02 -21.93 54.57
C PRO A 146 28.37 -23.33 54.60
N ILE A 147 27.13 -23.44 55.07
CA ILE A 147 26.36 -24.70 55.16
C ILE A 147 25.57 -24.98 53.86
N GLY A 148 25.43 -24.01 52.95
CA GLY A 148 24.66 -24.16 51.71
C GLY A 148 23.14 -24.23 51.91
N SER A 149 22.63 -23.69 53.02
CA SER A 149 21.23 -23.76 53.44
C SER A 149 20.45 -22.47 53.08
N LEU A 150 19.44 -22.58 52.22
CA LEU A 150 18.59 -21.44 51.84
C LEU A 150 17.69 -20.92 52.98
N SER A 151 17.32 -21.77 53.94
CA SER A 151 16.55 -21.33 55.12
C SER A 151 17.42 -20.47 56.04
N THR A 152 18.71 -20.79 56.13
CA THR A 152 19.68 -20.05 56.95
C THR A 152 19.93 -18.66 56.37
N THR A 153 20.03 -18.50 55.04
CA THR A 153 20.12 -17.16 54.42
C THR A 153 18.82 -16.38 54.54
N PHE A 154 17.66 -17.04 54.50
CA PHE A 154 16.36 -16.40 54.74
C PHE A 154 16.30 -15.79 56.15
N GLU A 155 16.57 -16.58 57.20
CA GLU A 155 16.56 -16.08 58.58
C GLU A 155 17.66 -15.03 58.83
N ALA A 156 18.83 -15.16 58.18
CA ALA A 156 19.88 -14.15 58.30
C ALA A 156 19.46 -12.79 57.70
N MET A 157 18.66 -12.77 56.63
CA MET A 157 18.08 -11.53 56.12
C MET A 157 16.98 -10.96 57.02
N GLN A 158 16.22 -11.81 57.72
CA GLN A 158 15.31 -11.35 58.78
C GLN A 158 16.08 -10.72 59.94
N ALA A 159 17.20 -11.32 60.36
CA ALA A 159 18.10 -10.75 61.37
C ALA A 159 18.68 -9.39 60.93
N VAL A 160 19.11 -9.24 59.67
CA VAL A 160 19.54 -7.92 59.13
C VAL A 160 18.41 -6.88 59.23
N MET A 161 17.18 -7.23 58.84
CA MET A 161 16.05 -6.31 58.92
C MET A 161 15.70 -5.93 60.37
N LYS A 162 15.74 -6.90 61.30
CA LYS A 162 15.50 -6.70 62.73
C LYS A 162 16.56 -5.79 63.36
N LEU A 163 17.84 -6.07 63.13
CA LEU A 163 18.96 -5.26 63.62
C LEU A 163 18.97 -3.85 62.99
N ALA A 164 18.62 -3.71 61.71
CA ALA A 164 18.51 -2.39 61.06
C ALA A 164 17.35 -1.54 61.61
N ALA A 165 16.30 -2.17 62.15
CA ALA A 165 15.20 -1.48 62.83
C ALA A 165 15.56 -1.08 64.28
N GLN A 166 16.22 -1.97 65.03
CA GLN A 166 16.62 -1.71 66.44
C GLN A 166 17.87 -0.81 66.56
N LEU A 167 18.85 -0.94 65.65
CA LEU A 167 20.18 -0.32 65.71
C LEU A 167 20.55 0.42 64.41
N SER A 168 19.64 1.27 63.93
CA SER A 168 19.74 1.94 62.62
C SER A 168 21.08 2.67 62.38
N GLU A 169 21.60 3.41 63.36
CA GLU A 169 22.86 4.15 63.19
C GLU A 169 24.08 3.24 63.11
N ARG A 170 24.17 2.21 63.98
CA ARG A 170 25.28 1.24 63.96
C ARG A 170 25.25 0.38 62.70
N MET A 171 24.06 -0.01 62.24
CA MET A 171 23.90 -0.74 60.97
C MET A 171 24.25 0.12 59.76
N ARG A 172 24.04 1.44 59.80
CA ARG A 172 24.51 2.37 58.76
C ARG A 172 26.04 2.44 58.72
N GLU A 173 26.69 2.57 59.87
CA GLU A 173 28.17 2.55 60.00
C GLU A 173 28.80 1.24 59.48
N SER A 174 28.23 0.10 59.87
CA SER A 174 28.71 -1.24 59.49
C SER A 174 28.19 -1.75 58.14
N SER A 175 27.49 -0.92 57.36
CA SER A 175 26.92 -1.28 56.05
C SER A 175 27.92 -1.88 55.07
N HIS A 176 29.19 -1.46 55.14
CA HIS A 176 30.29 -2.01 54.36
C HIS A 176 30.62 -3.48 54.66
N ILE A 177 30.13 -4.05 55.77
CA ILE A 177 30.34 -5.43 56.20
C ILE A 177 29.14 -6.31 55.80
N TRP A 178 27.91 -5.92 56.17
CA TRP A 178 26.72 -6.77 56.01
C TRP A 178 25.96 -6.57 54.70
N ALA A 179 26.06 -5.40 54.05
CA ALA A 179 25.37 -5.16 52.80
C ALA A 179 25.97 -5.94 51.60
N PRO A 180 27.30 -6.11 51.46
CA PRO A 180 27.86 -6.85 50.33
C PRO A 180 27.37 -8.30 50.21
N PRO A 181 27.26 -9.12 51.29
CA PRO A 181 26.60 -10.42 51.22
C PRO A 181 25.16 -10.34 50.69
N VAL A 182 24.33 -9.39 51.17
CA VAL A 182 22.94 -9.21 50.68
C VAL A 182 22.92 -8.84 49.19
N PHE A 183 23.81 -7.95 48.73
CA PHE A 183 23.95 -7.61 47.31
C PHE A 183 24.44 -8.79 46.46
N ARG A 184 25.28 -9.70 46.98
CA ARG A 184 25.62 -10.95 46.29
C ARG A 184 24.40 -11.86 46.15
N ARG A 185 23.52 -11.93 47.16
CA ARG A 185 22.32 -12.78 47.14
C ARG A 185 21.21 -12.29 46.21
N LEU A 186 21.11 -10.98 45.93
CA LEU A 186 20.31 -10.46 44.79
C LEU A 186 20.70 -11.09 43.43
N LEU A 187 21.93 -11.56 43.29
CA LEU A 187 22.47 -12.17 42.07
C LEU A 187 22.39 -13.71 42.09
N SER A 188 21.71 -14.29 43.07
CA SER A 188 21.51 -15.74 43.18
C SER A 188 20.65 -16.29 42.04
N ILE A 189 20.83 -17.58 41.72
CA ILE A 189 20.03 -18.30 40.73
C ILE A 189 18.65 -18.67 41.32
N ASP A 190 18.54 -18.95 42.62
CA ASP A 190 17.25 -19.24 43.27
C ASP A 190 16.39 -17.97 43.36
N LYS A 191 15.15 -18.06 42.84
CA LYS A 191 14.20 -16.94 42.83
C LYS A 191 13.85 -16.46 44.24
N ARG A 192 13.62 -17.38 45.18
CA ARG A 192 13.21 -17.03 46.56
C ARG A 192 14.30 -16.25 47.28
N GLU A 193 15.57 -16.59 47.03
CA GLU A 193 16.72 -15.89 47.60
C GLU A 193 16.87 -14.46 47.05
N ARG A 194 16.55 -14.24 45.76
CA ARG A 194 16.45 -12.88 45.19
C ARG A 194 15.27 -12.10 45.78
N ASP A 195 14.08 -12.70 45.81
CA ASP A 195 12.83 -12.04 46.27
C ASP A 195 12.89 -11.65 47.76
N ILE A 196 13.63 -12.36 48.62
CA ILE A 196 13.91 -11.89 49.99
C ILE A 196 15.04 -10.86 50.06
N SER A 197 16.09 -10.98 49.25
CA SER A 197 17.16 -9.97 49.17
C SER A 197 16.60 -8.60 48.77
N GLU A 198 15.68 -8.56 47.80
CA GLU A 198 14.97 -7.36 47.37
C GLU A 198 14.10 -6.78 48.48
N ARG A 199 13.26 -7.60 49.14
CA ARG A 199 12.43 -7.16 50.28
C ARG A 199 13.26 -6.63 51.46
N CYS A 200 14.41 -7.26 51.72
CA CYS A 200 15.37 -6.83 52.73
C CYS A 200 15.89 -5.41 52.42
N LEU A 201 16.41 -5.21 51.21
CA LEU A 201 16.93 -3.92 50.74
C LEU A 201 15.85 -2.82 50.67
N LEU A 202 14.61 -3.17 50.33
CA LEU A 202 13.48 -2.23 50.33
C LEU A 202 13.13 -1.77 51.76
N LYS A 203 13.13 -2.66 52.75
CA LYS A 203 12.86 -2.32 54.16
C LYS A 203 13.97 -1.49 54.80
N ILE A 204 15.24 -1.79 54.52
CA ILE A 204 16.41 -1.09 55.08
C ILE A 204 16.91 0.09 54.21
N ARG A 205 16.14 0.46 53.18
CA ARG A 205 16.36 1.62 52.29
C ARG A 205 16.76 2.92 53.01
N PRO A 206 16.14 3.36 54.13
CA PRO A 206 16.57 4.59 54.82
C PRO A 206 17.95 4.46 55.50
N THR A 207 18.42 3.25 55.77
CA THR A 207 19.68 2.96 56.48
C THR A 207 20.89 2.87 55.54
N ILE A 208 20.67 2.56 54.25
CA ILE A 208 21.73 2.35 53.25
C ILE A 208 22.15 3.64 52.51
N ILE A 209 21.33 4.68 52.50
CA ILE A 209 21.61 5.89 51.70
C ILE A 209 22.50 6.87 52.50
N PRO A 210 23.72 7.22 52.05
CA PRO A 210 24.43 6.80 50.83
C PRO A 210 25.46 5.65 51.05
N PRO A 211 25.67 4.74 50.07
CA PRO A 211 26.65 3.65 50.20
C PRO A 211 28.05 3.96 49.60
N PRO A 212 29.09 3.15 49.91
CA PRO A 212 30.49 3.42 49.53
C PRO A 212 30.85 3.08 48.06
N PRO A 213 31.89 3.72 47.48
CA PRO A 213 32.22 3.63 46.04
C PRO A 213 32.94 2.34 45.58
N ALA A 214 32.93 1.25 46.37
CA ALA A 214 33.80 0.08 46.17
C ALA A 214 33.13 -1.10 45.43
N LEU A 215 32.60 -0.87 44.22
CA LEU A 215 32.09 -1.94 43.33
C LEU A 215 32.83 -1.94 41.97
N SER A 216 34.15 -2.17 41.99
CA SER A 216 34.92 -2.34 40.75
C SER A 216 36.07 -3.35 40.86
N LYS A 217 35.82 -4.57 40.35
CA LYS A 217 36.75 -5.47 39.61
C LYS A 217 36.12 -6.87 39.55
N GLY A 218 35.73 -7.34 38.35
CA GLY A 218 35.28 -8.71 38.14
C GLY A 218 34.24 -8.88 37.04
N LEU A 219 32.98 -8.53 37.32
CA LEU A 219 31.82 -9.10 36.62
C LEU A 219 30.88 -8.02 36.05
N LYS A 220 31.18 -7.53 34.82
CA LYS A 220 30.49 -6.42 34.15
C LYS A 220 28.95 -6.52 34.19
N ILE A 221 28.39 -7.69 33.87
CA ILE A 221 26.93 -7.93 33.82
C ILE A 221 26.31 -7.77 35.22
N GLN A 222 26.95 -8.33 36.25
CA GLN A 222 26.48 -8.24 37.64
C GLN A 222 26.58 -6.80 38.17
N THR A 223 27.63 -6.05 37.79
CA THR A 223 27.74 -4.62 38.11
C THR A 223 26.59 -3.82 37.49
N LEU A 224 26.18 -4.13 36.26
CA LEU A 224 25.04 -3.47 35.60
C LEU A 224 23.70 -3.84 36.24
N GLN A 225 23.51 -5.11 36.62
CA GLN A 225 22.31 -5.55 37.36
C GLN A 225 22.19 -4.84 38.72
N ALA A 226 23.28 -4.78 39.49
CA ALA A 226 23.33 -4.06 40.77
C ALA A 226 23.10 -2.54 40.58
N TRP A 227 23.64 -1.95 39.50
CA TRP A 227 23.39 -0.56 39.14
C TRP A 227 21.91 -0.30 38.83
N GLY A 228 21.27 -1.14 38.01
CA GLY A 228 19.86 -1.00 37.65
C GLY A 228 18.94 -1.06 38.86
N TRP A 229 19.20 -2.01 39.78
CA TRP A 229 18.52 -2.07 41.07
C TRP A 229 18.76 -0.82 41.93
N PHE A 230 20.00 -0.31 42.00
CA PHE A 230 20.31 0.88 42.78
C PHE A 230 19.61 2.15 42.27
N ILE A 231 19.49 2.32 40.95
CA ILE A 231 18.74 3.44 40.36
C ILE A 231 17.22 3.27 40.61
N ARG A 232 16.67 2.06 40.45
CA ARG A 232 15.26 1.76 40.75
C ARG A 232 14.93 1.98 42.24
N LEU A 233 15.84 1.63 43.15
CA LEU A 233 15.74 1.89 44.60
C LEU A 233 15.84 3.39 44.96
N GLN A 234 16.56 4.21 44.19
CA GLN A 234 16.53 5.67 44.37
C GLN A 234 15.18 6.27 43.94
N GLY A 235 14.62 5.82 42.80
CA GLY A 235 13.37 6.33 42.25
C GLY A 235 13.42 7.86 42.07
N SER A 236 12.36 8.56 42.48
CA SER A 236 12.25 10.02 42.37
C SER A 236 13.35 10.81 43.11
N HIS A 237 14.04 10.20 44.07
CA HIS A 237 15.17 10.84 44.76
C HIS A 237 16.47 10.86 43.94
N ALA A 238 16.58 10.10 42.84
CA ALA A 238 17.72 10.22 41.93
C ALA A 238 17.88 11.66 41.40
N MET A 239 16.76 12.33 41.11
CA MET A 239 16.74 13.73 40.69
C MET A 239 17.15 14.74 41.78
N LYS A 240 17.22 14.31 43.05
CA LYS A 240 17.74 15.09 44.20
C LYS A 240 19.25 14.92 44.36
N TYR A 241 19.81 13.78 43.97
CA TYR A 241 21.24 13.45 44.08
C TYR A 241 21.97 13.44 42.72
N ARG A 242 21.64 14.39 41.84
CA ARG A 242 22.10 14.43 40.43
C ARG A 242 23.60 14.24 40.23
N HIS A 243 24.44 14.75 41.13
CA HIS A 243 25.90 14.57 41.05
C HIS A 243 26.28 13.09 41.16
N LEU A 244 25.73 12.37 42.14
CA LEU A 244 25.94 10.93 42.30
C LEU A 244 25.36 10.15 41.11
N THR A 245 24.16 10.49 40.65
CA THR A 245 23.57 9.86 39.45
C THR A 245 24.47 10.05 38.23
N ASN A 246 24.97 11.27 37.99
CA ASN A 246 25.86 11.57 36.86
C ASN A 246 27.21 10.85 36.95
N ASP A 247 27.80 10.71 38.15
CA ASP A 247 29.00 9.91 38.32
C ASP A 247 28.74 8.41 38.10
N MET A 248 27.54 7.92 38.44
CA MET A 248 27.13 6.55 38.20
C MET A 248 26.75 6.25 36.74
N LEU A 249 26.35 7.24 35.92
CA LEU A 249 26.06 7.05 34.48
C LEU A 249 27.31 6.61 33.69
N LYS A 250 28.52 6.97 34.17
CA LYS A 250 29.81 6.56 33.60
C LYS A 250 30.02 5.03 33.54
N VAL A 251 29.21 4.26 34.26
CA VAL A 251 29.22 2.78 34.22
C VAL A 251 28.48 2.27 32.97
N PRO A 252 27.16 2.48 32.80
CA PRO A 252 26.44 2.05 31.59
C PRO A 252 26.93 2.73 30.31
N GLU A 253 27.37 4.00 30.35
CA GLU A 253 27.95 4.70 29.20
C GLU A 253 29.10 3.92 28.54
N LYS A 254 29.91 3.22 29.33
CA LYS A 254 31.05 2.42 28.83
C LYS A 254 30.65 1.02 28.36
N THR A 255 29.49 0.52 28.77
CA THR A 255 29.05 -0.85 28.46
C THR A 255 28.07 -0.92 27.30
N PHE A 256 27.40 0.19 26.94
CA PHE A 256 26.65 0.29 25.67
C PHE A 256 27.54 0.14 24.43
N SER A 257 28.84 0.44 24.52
CA SER A 257 29.83 0.23 23.45
C SER A 257 30.74 -0.99 23.66
N ASP A 258 30.40 -1.89 24.60
CA ASP A 258 31.16 -3.12 24.83
C ASP A 258 31.09 -4.07 23.62
N HIS A 259 32.10 -4.89 23.38
CA HIS A 259 32.11 -5.82 22.24
C HIS A 259 31.23 -7.07 22.50
N ASN A 260 30.83 -7.33 23.75
CA ASN A 260 29.97 -8.47 24.08
C ASN A 260 28.48 -8.06 24.05
N PRO A 261 27.63 -8.66 23.17
CA PRO A 261 26.22 -8.32 23.08
C PRO A 261 25.45 -8.57 24.39
N GLN A 262 25.86 -9.55 25.21
CA GLN A 262 25.24 -9.80 26.53
C GLN A 262 25.49 -8.66 27.53
N VAL A 263 26.62 -7.96 27.40
CA VAL A 263 26.92 -6.76 28.21
C VAL A 263 26.09 -5.57 27.74
N GLN A 264 25.89 -5.40 26.43
CA GLN A 264 24.99 -4.38 25.88
C GLN A 264 23.52 -4.63 26.29
N ILE A 265 23.03 -5.87 26.19
CA ILE A 265 21.69 -6.27 26.65
C ILE A 265 21.52 -6.04 28.16
N ALA A 266 22.48 -6.45 28.98
CA ALA A 266 22.44 -6.17 30.42
C ALA A 266 22.42 -4.68 30.74
N SER A 267 23.07 -3.84 29.92
CA SER A 267 23.03 -2.38 30.05
C SER A 267 21.65 -1.82 29.73
N LEU A 268 21.00 -2.31 28.67
CA LEU A 268 19.66 -1.92 28.24
C LEU A 268 18.58 -2.33 29.25
N VAL A 269 18.63 -3.55 29.78
CA VAL A 269 17.73 -4.01 30.84
C VAL A 269 17.92 -3.19 32.12
N ALA A 270 19.16 -2.89 32.50
CA ALA A 270 19.42 -2.01 33.65
C ALA A 270 18.92 -0.56 33.42
N TRP A 271 18.89 -0.10 32.17
CA TRP A 271 18.39 1.22 31.77
C TRP A 271 16.89 1.42 32.03
N GLU A 272 16.10 0.35 32.09
CA GLU A 272 14.69 0.40 32.51
C GLU A 272 14.53 0.99 33.92
N GLY A 273 15.50 0.74 34.81
CA GLY A 273 15.54 1.36 36.14
C GLY A 273 15.71 2.88 36.10
N LEU A 274 16.41 3.41 35.08
CA LEU A 274 16.54 4.85 34.85
C LEU A 274 15.24 5.44 34.28
N VAL A 275 14.55 4.72 33.40
CA VAL A 275 13.20 5.09 32.93
C VAL A 275 12.24 5.20 34.13
N ASP A 276 12.22 4.19 35.01
CA ASP A 276 11.43 4.21 36.24
C ASP A 276 11.79 5.35 37.20
N ALA A 277 13.06 5.74 37.26
CA ALA A 277 13.53 6.80 38.16
C ALA A 277 13.28 8.21 37.63
N PHE A 278 13.14 8.41 36.32
CA PHE A 278 13.02 9.73 35.68
C PHE A 278 11.63 10.02 35.09
N ILE A 279 10.84 9.00 34.76
CA ILE A 279 9.47 9.16 34.24
C ILE A 279 8.47 8.87 35.37
N HIS A 280 7.98 9.93 36.03
CA HIS A 280 7.03 9.83 37.15
C HIS A 280 5.66 10.43 36.81
N PRO A 281 4.53 9.77 37.15
CA PRO A 281 3.18 10.27 36.86
C PRO A 281 2.91 11.69 37.38
N ALA A 282 3.46 12.04 38.55
CA ALA A 282 3.25 13.34 39.20
C ALA A 282 3.90 14.54 38.46
N LEU A 283 4.75 14.30 37.46
CA LEU A 283 5.26 15.37 36.58
C LEU A 283 4.33 15.65 35.38
N LEU A 284 3.35 14.77 35.12
CA LEU A 284 2.52 14.81 33.92
C LEU A 284 1.14 15.46 34.15
N THR A 285 0.74 15.66 35.41
CA THR A 285 -0.59 16.17 35.79
C THR A 285 -0.66 17.70 35.94
N SER A 286 0.40 18.44 35.60
CA SER A 286 0.45 19.91 35.81
C SER A 286 -0.14 20.74 34.65
N GLU A 287 -0.49 20.14 33.51
CA GLU A 287 -0.93 20.89 32.31
C GLU A 287 -2.42 20.74 31.97
N THR A 288 -3.18 19.92 32.70
CA THR A 288 -4.60 19.68 32.44
C THR A 288 -5.41 19.69 33.75
N ASN A 289 -5.90 20.87 34.14
CA ASN A 289 -7.22 21.09 34.77
C ASN A 289 -7.39 22.57 35.24
N GLU A 290 -7.84 23.46 34.36
CA GLU A 290 -8.72 24.56 34.76
C GLU A 290 -9.88 24.71 33.76
N PRO A 291 -11.15 24.78 34.22
CA PRO A 291 -12.29 25.02 33.35
C PRO A 291 -12.44 26.51 33.05
N ILE A 292 -12.62 26.86 31.76
CA ILE A 292 -12.86 28.24 31.32
C ILE A 292 -14.12 28.79 32.00
N LYS A 293 -13.95 29.79 32.88
CA LYS A 293 -15.02 30.69 33.31
C LYS A 293 -14.65 32.14 33.02
N ASN A 294 -15.53 32.81 32.28
CA ASN A 294 -15.38 34.20 31.88
C ASN A 294 -15.39 35.15 33.10
N GLY A 295 -14.50 36.14 33.11
CA GLY A 295 -14.53 37.24 34.07
C GLY A 295 -13.31 38.13 33.98
N ILE A 296 -13.48 39.38 33.53
CA ILE A 296 -12.41 40.39 33.50
C ILE A 296 -12.09 40.83 34.92
N GLN A 297 -10.88 40.61 35.40
CA GLN A 297 -10.19 41.59 36.23
C GLN A 297 -8.66 41.46 36.18
N GLN A 298 -8.02 42.55 36.58
CA GLN A 298 -6.65 42.93 36.24
C GLN A 298 -5.72 42.72 37.46
N VAL A 299 -4.40 42.78 37.22
CA VAL A 299 -3.31 43.08 38.20
C VAL A 299 -2.48 41.90 38.77
N ARG A 300 -1.14 42.11 38.70
CA ARG A 300 0.01 41.49 39.41
C ARG A 300 0.66 40.22 38.85
N THR A 301 1.74 40.50 38.12
CA THR A 301 2.96 39.71 37.94
C THR A 301 3.58 39.18 39.26
N SER A 302 3.61 37.87 39.45
CA SER A 302 4.73 37.12 40.07
C SER A 302 4.50 35.61 39.94
N GLY A 303 5.42 34.86 39.30
CA GLY A 303 5.31 33.39 39.24
C GLY A 303 5.85 32.67 37.99
N GLY A 304 6.59 33.32 37.10
CA GLY A 304 6.94 32.74 35.78
C GLY A 304 8.07 31.70 35.73
N SER A 305 8.70 31.29 36.84
CA SER A 305 9.96 30.53 36.80
C SER A 305 9.85 29.01 37.06
N SER A 306 8.90 28.54 37.87
CA SER A 306 8.86 27.11 38.28
C SER A 306 8.51 26.17 37.13
N CYS A 307 7.48 26.51 36.34
CA CYS A 307 6.93 25.64 35.30
C CYS A 307 7.93 25.41 34.13
N GLN A 308 8.59 26.48 33.65
CA GLN A 308 9.62 26.37 32.61
C GLN A 308 10.84 25.55 33.06
N ILE A 309 11.24 25.67 34.34
CA ILE A 309 12.37 24.91 34.87
C ILE A 309 12.05 23.41 34.93
N GLN A 310 10.83 23.02 35.34
CA GLN A 310 10.40 21.61 35.33
C GLN A 310 10.32 21.01 33.92
N ALA A 311 9.71 21.72 32.96
CA ALA A 311 9.69 21.31 31.55
C ALA A 311 11.11 21.12 30.98
N SER A 312 12.03 22.04 31.29
CA SER A 312 13.45 21.92 30.89
C SER A 312 14.19 20.75 31.54
N GLY A 313 13.75 20.32 32.73
CA GLY A 313 14.29 19.17 33.46
C GLY A 313 13.85 17.85 32.83
N PHE A 314 12.54 17.67 32.63
CA PHE A 314 11.95 16.54 31.91
C PHE A 314 12.56 16.41 30.50
N SER A 315 12.77 17.55 29.83
CA SER A 315 13.44 17.62 28.53
C SER A 315 14.84 17.00 28.50
N LYS A 316 15.65 17.28 29.51
CA LYS A 316 17.00 16.72 29.64
C LYS A 316 16.97 15.24 30.01
N SER A 317 16.03 14.81 30.86
CA SER A 317 15.86 13.40 31.24
C SER A 317 15.50 12.51 30.04
N ILE A 318 14.54 12.91 29.20
CA ILE A 318 14.19 12.14 27.99
C ILE A 318 15.38 12.07 27.03
N LYS A 319 16.07 13.20 26.78
CA LYS A 319 17.27 13.21 25.91
C LYS A 319 18.37 12.28 26.42
N LEU A 320 18.61 12.24 27.74
CA LEU A 320 19.56 11.30 28.34
C LEU A 320 19.15 9.84 28.11
N ILE A 321 17.88 9.49 28.36
CA ILE A 321 17.36 8.12 28.17
C ILE A 321 17.49 7.69 26.70
N MET A 322 17.15 8.58 25.76
CA MET A 322 17.13 8.30 24.32
C MET A 322 18.53 8.20 23.70
N THR A 323 19.52 8.93 24.21
CA THR A 323 20.88 8.99 23.62
C THR A 323 21.50 7.59 23.34
N PRO A 324 21.59 6.65 24.30
CA PRO A 324 22.13 5.32 24.03
C PRO A 324 21.22 4.47 23.13
N LEU A 325 19.89 4.64 23.19
CA LEU A 325 18.95 3.89 22.33
C LEU A 325 19.14 4.28 20.86
N ILE A 326 19.23 5.57 20.57
CA ILE A 326 19.52 6.11 19.23
C ILE A 326 20.91 5.66 18.76
N GLY A 327 21.91 5.69 19.65
CA GLY A 327 23.27 5.24 19.37
C GLY A 327 23.33 3.76 18.98
N ILE A 328 22.66 2.89 19.74
CA ILE A 328 22.62 1.44 19.48
C ILE A 328 21.92 1.15 18.16
N ILE A 329 20.71 1.69 17.94
CA ILE A 329 19.96 1.46 16.69
C ILE A 329 20.74 1.99 15.48
N SER A 330 21.46 3.11 15.60
CA SER A 330 22.27 3.66 14.50
C SER A 330 23.61 2.93 14.27
N SER A 331 24.02 2.07 15.20
CA SER A 331 25.28 1.31 15.14
C SER A 331 25.10 -0.08 14.56
N LYS A 332 26.19 -0.81 14.27
CA LYS A 332 26.14 -2.20 13.80
C LYS A 332 26.18 -3.18 14.98
N CYS A 333 25.03 -3.42 15.59
CA CYS A 333 24.85 -4.36 16.72
C CYS A 333 24.32 -5.73 16.28
N ASP A 334 24.35 -6.68 17.22
CA ASP A 334 23.71 -7.99 17.08
C ASP A 334 22.17 -7.88 17.12
N VAL A 335 21.47 -8.79 16.44
CA VAL A 335 19.99 -8.83 16.37
C VAL A 335 19.36 -8.89 17.76
N SER A 336 19.97 -9.61 18.70
CA SER A 336 19.52 -9.71 20.09
C SER A 336 19.62 -8.37 20.85
N VAL A 337 20.61 -7.54 20.52
CA VAL A 337 20.77 -6.19 21.11
C VAL A 337 19.70 -5.25 20.58
N TYR A 338 19.41 -5.24 19.27
CA TYR A 338 18.28 -4.45 18.75
C TYR A 338 16.95 -4.85 19.39
N SER A 339 16.75 -6.14 19.70
CA SER A 339 15.55 -6.64 20.41
C SER A 339 15.46 -6.11 21.83
N SER A 340 16.56 -6.12 22.57
CA SER A 340 16.59 -5.49 23.89
C SER A 340 16.38 -3.97 23.80
N CYS A 341 16.95 -3.30 22.80
CA CYS A 341 16.84 -1.85 22.62
C CYS A 341 15.41 -1.41 22.31
N LEU A 342 14.72 -2.13 21.41
CA LEU A 342 13.30 -1.94 21.15
C LEU A 342 12.44 -2.19 22.39
N LYS A 343 12.71 -3.24 23.17
CA LYS A 343 11.94 -3.52 24.40
C LYS A 343 12.07 -2.38 25.40
N THR A 344 13.29 -1.88 25.64
CA THR A 344 13.52 -0.71 26.50
C THR A 344 12.84 0.56 25.94
N TRP A 345 12.79 0.75 24.62
CA TRP A 345 12.08 1.86 23.99
C TRP A 345 10.55 1.73 24.12
N CYS A 346 9.96 0.57 23.83
CA CYS A 346 8.53 0.33 24.03
C CYS A 346 8.13 0.46 25.51
N TYR A 347 9.01 0.07 26.44
CA TYR A 347 8.82 0.31 27.88
C TYR A 347 8.79 1.80 28.22
N LEU A 348 9.67 2.60 27.62
CA LEU A 348 9.64 4.06 27.74
C LEU A 348 8.33 4.65 27.16
N LEU A 349 7.87 4.20 25.99
CA LEU A 349 6.59 4.64 25.42
C LEU A 349 5.41 4.34 26.36
N HIS A 350 5.34 3.14 26.90
CA HIS A 350 4.32 2.76 27.89
C HIS A 350 4.39 3.62 29.16
N LYS A 351 5.60 3.97 29.63
CA LYS A 351 5.81 4.81 30.83
C LYS A 351 5.51 6.30 30.63
N LEU A 352 5.70 6.81 29.42
CA LEU A 352 5.34 8.18 29.03
C LEU A 352 3.82 8.37 28.90
N ASP A 353 3.06 7.28 28.78
CA ASP A 353 1.59 7.25 28.74
C ASP A 353 1.02 8.26 27.72
N ILE A 354 0.07 9.11 28.12
CA ILE A 354 -0.55 10.11 27.26
C ILE A 354 0.49 11.10 26.68
N SER A 355 1.59 11.36 27.40
CA SER A 355 2.59 12.37 27.01
C SER A 355 3.42 11.98 25.79
N VAL A 356 3.39 10.72 25.34
CA VAL A 356 3.98 10.30 24.04
C VAL A 356 3.42 11.13 22.89
N ASN A 357 2.16 11.54 22.98
CA ASN A 357 1.45 12.27 21.92
C ASN A 357 1.82 13.76 21.84
N HIS A 358 2.62 14.29 22.78
CA HIS A 358 3.04 15.70 22.75
C HIS A 358 4.09 15.93 21.63
N PRO A 359 3.98 16.97 20.77
CA PRO A 359 4.84 17.11 19.57
C PRO A 359 6.34 17.05 19.85
N TRP A 360 6.80 17.69 20.93
CA TRP A 360 8.21 17.68 21.35
C TRP A 360 8.68 16.29 21.87
N VAL A 361 7.78 15.45 22.38
CA VAL A 361 8.10 14.06 22.76
C VAL A 361 8.20 13.19 21.51
N ILE A 362 7.30 13.38 20.53
CA ILE A 362 7.37 12.72 19.22
C ILE A 362 8.72 13.00 18.53
N GLU A 363 9.16 14.26 18.52
CA GLU A 363 10.44 14.69 17.92
C GLU A 363 11.67 14.01 18.55
N LEU A 364 11.64 13.69 19.85
CA LEU A 364 12.80 13.13 20.56
C LEU A 364 12.74 11.63 20.79
N VAL A 365 11.56 11.05 20.85
CA VAL A 365 11.35 9.64 21.23
C VAL A 365 10.93 8.79 20.03
N LEU A 366 10.10 9.31 19.13
CA LEU A 366 9.58 8.57 17.98
C LEU A 366 10.43 8.82 16.72
N ASP A 367 10.63 10.08 16.35
CA ASP A 367 11.33 10.48 15.11
C ASP A 367 12.72 9.85 14.90
N PRO A 368 13.65 9.84 15.89
CA PRO A 368 14.98 9.28 15.65
C PRO A 368 14.98 7.75 15.58
N ILE A 369 14.02 7.08 16.23
CA ILE A 369 13.93 5.61 16.25
C ILE A 369 13.28 5.11 14.97
N PHE A 370 12.08 5.60 14.64
CA PHE A 370 11.42 5.29 13.38
C PHE A 370 12.29 5.68 12.18
N GLY A 371 12.87 6.89 12.21
CA GLY A 371 13.74 7.38 11.14
C GLY A 371 15.00 6.53 10.93
N ALA A 372 15.59 5.96 11.98
CA ALA A 372 16.71 5.03 11.85
C ALA A 372 16.26 3.65 11.34
N VAL A 373 15.16 3.10 11.89
CA VAL A 373 14.67 1.77 11.52
C VAL A 373 14.19 1.70 10.08
N PHE A 374 13.40 2.69 9.63
CA PHE A 374 12.90 2.71 8.24
C PHE A 374 14.02 2.95 7.21
N ARG A 375 15.17 3.52 7.62
CA ARG A 375 16.38 3.63 6.77
C ARG A 375 17.17 2.33 6.63
N PHE A 376 17.01 1.35 7.53
CA PHE A 376 17.53 -0.01 7.30
C PHE A 376 16.62 -0.83 6.41
N GLY A 377 15.31 -0.62 6.55
CA GLY A 377 14.28 -1.33 5.80
C GLY A 377 14.19 -2.84 6.10
N PRO A 378 13.44 -3.58 5.26
CA PRO A 378 13.18 -5.00 5.46
C PRO A 378 14.33 -5.88 4.94
N ASP A 379 15.49 -5.89 5.61
CA ASP A 379 16.51 -6.95 5.41
C ASP A 379 16.17 -8.19 6.24
N VAL A 380 16.68 -9.37 5.85
CA VAL A 380 16.45 -10.66 6.52
C VAL A 380 16.76 -10.62 8.02
N LYS A 381 17.69 -9.75 8.45
CA LYS A 381 18.07 -9.56 9.87
C LYS A 381 17.22 -8.53 10.61
N THR A 382 16.64 -7.56 9.91
CA THR A 382 15.91 -6.41 10.47
C THR A 382 14.40 -6.43 10.22
N PHE A 383 13.89 -7.38 9.43
CA PHE A 383 12.48 -7.48 9.03
C PHE A 383 11.49 -7.38 10.20
N TRP A 384 11.74 -8.11 11.30
CA TRP A 384 10.90 -8.09 12.51
C TRP A 384 10.98 -6.76 13.28
N LEU A 385 12.14 -6.10 13.30
CA LEU A 385 12.37 -4.76 13.86
C LEU A 385 11.61 -3.69 13.04
N TRP A 386 11.63 -3.82 11.71
CA TRP A 386 10.95 -2.95 10.77
C TRP A 386 9.42 -3.10 10.88
N ASN A 387 8.90 -4.34 10.88
CA ASN A 387 7.47 -4.61 11.05
C ASN A 387 6.92 -4.08 12.39
N LEU A 388 7.61 -4.30 13.51
CA LEU A 388 7.17 -3.74 14.81
C LEU A 388 7.03 -2.21 14.74
N CYS A 389 7.96 -1.53 14.06
CA CYS A 389 7.91 -0.09 13.90
C CYS A 389 6.78 0.36 12.95
N LEU A 390 6.48 -0.41 11.90
CA LEU A 390 5.33 -0.14 11.03
C LEU A 390 4.00 -0.32 11.78
N ASP A 391 3.84 -1.40 12.54
CA ASP A 391 2.62 -1.69 13.30
C ASP A 391 2.37 -0.61 14.35
N LEU A 392 3.41 -0.16 15.06
CA LEU A 392 3.31 0.97 16.01
C LEU A 392 2.97 2.31 15.34
N LEU A 393 3.47 2.56 14.13
CA LEU A 393 3.14 3.77 13.37
C LEU A 393 1.71 3.72 12.81
N ASP A 394 1.27 2.56 12.31
CA ASP A 394 -0.11 2.34 11.85
C ASP A 394 -1.10 2.44 13.02
N ASP A 395 -0.77 1.90 14.20
CA ASP A 395 -1.56 2.06 15.43
C ASP A 395 -1.70 3.54 15.84
N PHE A 396 -0.62 4.30 15.82
CA PHE A 396 -0.64 5.75 16.12
C PHE A 396 -1.52 6.53 15.12
N ILE A 397 -1.44 6.19 13.82
CA ILE A 397 -2.25 6.83 12.78
C ILE A 397 -3.72 6.46 12.93
N LEU A 398 -4.01 5.18 13.16
CA LEU A 398 -5.36 4.64 13.34
C LEU A 398 -6.02 5.07 14.65
N ALA A 399 -5.27 5.54 15.65
CA ALA A 399 -5.81 6.09 16.90
C ALA A 399 -6.85 7.21 16.67
N LYS A 400 -6.70 7.97 15.57
CA LYS A 400 -7.66 9.00 15.14
C LYS A 400 -8.98 8.45 14.58
N CYS A 401 -8.96 7.21 14.09
CA CYS A 401 -10.12 6.51 13.52
C CYS A 401 -10.83 5.63 14.57
N ARG A 402 -10.28 5.50 15.78
CA ARG A 402 -10.92 4.77 16.89
C ARG A 402 -11.97 5.68 17.53
N ASN A 403 -13.22 5.25 17.55
CA ASN A 403 -14.26 5.90 18.35
C ASN A 403 -13.88 5.80 19.83
N LEU A 404 -13.97 6.91 20.56
CA LEU A 404 -13.69 6.97 22.00
C LEU A 404 -14.60 6.04 22.84
N ASP A 405 -15.72 5.60 22.27
CA ASP A 405 -16.78 4.85 22.97
C ASP A 405 -16.66 3.32 22.88
N HIS A 406 -15.62 2.76 22.23
CA HIS A 406 -15.39 1.31 22.22
C HIS A 406 -13.97 0.92 22.61
N GLU A 407 -13.83 0.49 23.86
CA GLU A 407 -12.71 -0.33 24.34
C GLU A 407 -12.75 -1.73 23.68
N THR A 408 -12.37 -1.82 22.41
CA THR A 408 -11.89 -3.08 21.84
C THR A 408 -10.37 -3.03 21.77
N SER A 409 -9.75 -3.73 22.71
CA SER A 409 -8.31 -3.98 22.73
C SER A 409 -7.89 -4.72 21.46
N SER A 410 -7.33 -3.97 20.49
CA SER A 410 -6.69 -4.55 19.32
C SER A 410 -5.55 -5.45 19.79
N GLN A 411 -5.73 -6.78 19.67
CA GLN A 411 -4.69 -7.77 19.91
C GLN A 411 -3.58 -7.64 18.87
N VAL A 412 -2.67 -6.70 19.10
CA VAL A 412 -1.31 -6.77 18.55
C VAL A 412 -0.58 -7.91 19.27
N SER A 413 0.28 -8.62 18.55
CA SER A 413 0.96 -9.85 18.97
C SER A 413 1.45 -9.85 20.44
N HIS A 414 1.33 -11.02 21.09
CA HIS A 414 1.46 -11.35 22.53
C HIS A 414 2.67 -10.84 23.36
N HIS A 415 3.47 -9.86 22.91
CA HIS A 415 4.76 -9.50 23.50
C HIS A 415 5.00 -8.00 23.76
N SER A 416 4.00 -7.13 23.65
CA SER A 416 4.16 -5.70 23.96
C SER A 416 3.00 -5.13 24.79
N THR A 417 3.32 -4.27 25.76
CA THR A 417 2.34 -3.55 26.58
C THR A 417 1.64 -2.46 25.76
N PRO A 418 0.31 -2.26 25.90
CA PRO A 418 -0.45 -1.33 25.06
C PRO A 418 -0.04 0.12 25.32
N ILE A 419 0.20 0.89 24.25
CA ILE A 419 0.55 2.32 24.31
C ILE A 419 -0.72 3.16 24.11
N LYS A 420 -0.90 4.21 24.93
CA LYS A 420 -2.06 5.11 24.83
C LYS A 420 -1.86 6.20 23.78
N TRP A 421 -2.08 5.83 22.53
CA TRP A 421 -2.15 6.78 21.42
C TRP A 421 -3.43 7.63 21.51
N LEU A 422 -3.28 8.95 21.40
CA LEU A 422 -4.39 9.89 21.24
C LEU A 422 -4.61 10.19 19.74
N PRO A 423 -5.83 10.64 19.35
CA PRO A 423 -6.08 11.17 18.01
C PRO A 423 -5.07 12.27 17.64
N TRP A 424 -4.34 12.07 16.55
CA TRP A 424 -3.33 13.02 16.10
C TRP A 424 -3.96 14.31 15.53
N THR A 425 -3.25 15.43 15.69
CA THR A 425 -3.66 16.78 15.28
C THR A 425 -2.93 17.22 14.02
N ILE A 426 -3.45 18.26 13.36
CA ILE A 426 -2.89 18.82 12.11
C ILE A 426 -1.43 19.30 12.27
N GLY A 427 -1.00 19.65 13.48
CA GLY A 427 0.41 19.96 13.79
C GLY A 427 1.38 18.77 13.70
N GLN A 428 0.88 17.53 13.57
CA GLN A 428 1.67 16.30 13.47
C GLN A 428 1.76 15.75 12.03
N LEU A 429 1.15 16.43 11.05
CA LEU A 429 1.18 16.03 9.63
C LEU A 429 2.61 15.89 9.09
N ASP A 430 3.48 16.85 9.38
CA ASP A 430 4.86 16.85 8.86
C ASP A 430 5.67 15.65 9.37
N PHE A 431 5.43 15.20 10.60
CA PHE A 431 6.05 13.97 11.14
C PHE A 431 5.53 12.72 10.41
N LEU A 432 4.22 12.59 10.24
CA LEU A 432 3.62 11.44 9.54
C LEU A 432 4.10 11.36 8.09
N VAL A 433 4.09 12.49 7.38
CA VAL A 433 4.58 12.60 6.00
C VAL A 433 6.07 12.30 5.91
N LYS A 434 6.90 12.80 6.83
CA LYS A 434 8.33 12.48 6.91
C LYS A 434 8.57 10.97 7.13
N MET A 435 7.77 10.29 7.94
CA MET A 435 7.92 8.84 8.15
C MET A 435 7.59 8.04 6.88
N MET A 436 6.47 8.36 6.22
CA MET A 436 6.12 7.73 4.95
C MET A 436 7.15 8.04 3.85
N ASP A 437 7.68 9.26 3.80
CA ASP A 437 8.75 9.68 2.89
C ASP A 437 10.03 8.87 3.08
N ILE A 438 10.43 8.58 4.33
CA ILE A 438 11.60 7.75 4.62
C ILE A 438 11.38 6.30 4.16
N ILE A 439 10.18 5.73 4.35
CA ILE A 439 9.87 4.36 3.92
C ILE A 439 9.91 4.24 2.39
N ILE A 440 9.35 5.22 1.66
CA ILE A 440 9.36 5.24 0.18
C ILE A 440 10.77 5.52 -0.35
N SER A 441 11.49 6.47 0.25
CA SER A 441 12.89 6.78 -0.10
C SER A 441 13.85 5.62 0.18
N HIS A 442 13.47 4.67 1.05
CA HIS A 442 14.20 3.42 1.16
C HIS A 442 13.99 2.55 -0.09
N ALA A 443 12.74 2.38 -0.56
CA ALA A 443 12.41 1.53 -1.70
C ALA A 443 13.10 1.94 -3.02
N SER A 444 13.43 3.23 -3.22
CA SER A 444 14.17 3.70 -4.39
C SER A 444 15.66 3.33 -4.40
N ILE A 445 16.25 2.90 -3.28
CA ILE A 445 17.68 2.62 -3.22
C ILE A 445 18.05 1.44 -4.15
N ALA A 446 18.97 1.70 -5.08
CA ALA A 446 19.32 0.77 -6.18
C ALA A 446 19.86 -0.61 -5.73
N THR A 447 20.38 -0.73 -4.50
CA THR A 447 21.00 -1.96 -3.96
C THR A 447 20.02 -2.97 -3.35
N ILE A 448 18.73 -2.64 -3.26
CA ILE A 448 17.71 -3.49 -2.60
C ILE A 448 17.14 -4.55 -3.58
N THR A 449 16.69 -5.69 -3.05
CA THR A 449 16.00 -6.74 -3.82
C THR A 449 14.58 -6.29 -4.23
N PRO A 450 14.03 -6.75 -5.37
CA PRO A 450 12.68 -6.35 -5.81
C PRO A 450 11.58 -6.72 -4.80
N GLU A 451 11.71 -7.87 -4.12
CA GLU A 451 10.77 -8.31 -3.07
C GLU A 451 10.72 -7.31 -1.89
N ASN A 452 11.88 -6.86 -1.43
CA ASN A 452 11.99 -5.88 -0.34
C ASN A 452 11.50 -4.48 -0.77
N ARG A 453 11.64 -4.12 -2.07
CA ARG A 453 11.03 -2.90 -2.63
C ARG A 453 9.52 -2.98 -2.61
N SER A 454 8.92 -4.06 -3.12
CA SER A 454 7.47 -4.25 -3.08
C SER A 454 6.97 -4.17 -1.65
N SER A 455 7.56 -4.92 -0.72
CA SER A 455 7.16 -4.91 0.70
C SER A 455 7.22 -3.51 1.33
N ALA A 456 8.24 -2.71 1.02
CA ALA A 456 8.34 -1.32 1.47
C ALA A 456 7.26 -0.41 0.85
N CYS A 457 7.01 -0.53 -0.45
CA CYS A 457 5.96 0.19 -1.16
C CYS A 457 4.55 -0.16 -0.64
N ASP A 458 4.27 -1.45 -0.47
CA ASP A 458 3.00 -1.99 0.02
C ASP A 458 2.72 -1.54 1.47
N ALA A 459 3.75 -1.57 2.33
CA ALA A 459 3.66 -1.06 3.70
C ALA A 459 3.43 0.46 3.75
N ALA A 460 4.15 1.23 2.93
CA ALA A 460 3.96 2.68 2.83
C ALA A 460 2.55 3.02 2.32
N LEU A 461 2.03 2.29 1.34
CA LEU A 461 0.67 2.48 0.82
C LEU A 461 -0.41 2.10 1.85
N LYS A 462 -0.20 1.03 2.62
CA LYS A 462 -1.08 0.65 3.75
C LYS A 462 -1.18 1.79 4.77
N ILE A 463 -0.02 2.27 5.24
CA ILE A 463 0.09 3.37 6.20
C ILE A 463 -0.51 4.66 5.64
N PHE A 464 -0.28 4.97 4.36
CA PHE A 464 -0.86 6.12 3.70
C PHE A 464 -2.39 6.05 3.62
N ARG A 465 -2.98 4.87 3.36
CA ARG A 465 -4.44 4.68 3.41
C ARG A 465 -5.00 4.81 4.83
N SER A 466 -4.30 4.32 5.86
CA SER A 466 -4.66 4.59 7.26
C SER A 466 -4.65 6.09 7.58
N PHE A 467 -3.65 6.81 7.06
CA PHE A 467 -3.50 8.25 7.21
C PHE A 467 -4.60 9.05 6.50
N LEU A 468 -4.94 8.69 5.26
CA LEU A 468 -6.05 9.31 4.51
C LEU A 468 -7.40 9.15 5.23
N LYS A 469 -7.66 8.01 5.88
CA LYS A 469 -8.85 7.84 6.73
C LYS A 469 -8.86 8.82 7.91
N GLY A 470 -7.71 9.04 8.55
CA GLY A 470 -7.57 10.03 9.62
C GLY A 470 -7.78 11.47 9.13
N VAL A 471 -7.32 11.81 7.91
CA VAL A 471 -7.61 13.11 7.26
C VAL A 471 -9.11 13.23 6.90
N GLN A 472 -9.74 12.15 6.42
CA GLN A 472 -11.18 12.13 6.13
C GLN A 472 -12.02 12.44 7.39
N MET A 473 -11.57 12.05 8.58
CA MET A 473 -12.23 12.41 9.84
C MET A 473 -12.12 13.91 10.16
N ASP A 474 -10.95 14.55 9.93
CA ASP A 474 -10.83 16.01 10.06
C ASP A 474 -11.75 16.74 9.08
N PHE A 475 -11.81 16.25 7.84
CA PHE A 475 -12.60 16.84 6.75
C PHE A 475 -14.11 16.78 7.01
N ARG A 476 -14.58 15.75 7.71
CA ARG A 476 -15.99 15.61 8.13
C ARG A 476 -16.33 16.35 9.42
N SER A 477 -15.34 16.75 10.21
CA SER A 477 -15.58 17.46 11.45
C SER A 477 -16.05 18.89 11.19
N SER A 478 -17.19 19.26 11.76
CA SER A 478 -17.76 20.61 11.67
C SER A 478 -16.92 21.68 12.38
N SER A 479 -15.90 21.29 13.15
CA SER A 479 -14.96 22.21 13.83
C SER A 479 -13.74 22.62 13.00
N THR A 480 -13.46 21.93 11.88
CA THR A 480 -12.23 22.14 11.10
C THR A 480 -12.33 23.39 10.23
N LYS A 481 -11.33 24.27 10.29
CA LYS A 481 -11.35 25.54 9.55
C LYS A 481 -10.84 25.35 8.12
N TYR A 482 -11.24 26.25 7.22
CA TYR A 482 -10.74 26.29 5.84
C TYR A 482 -9.20 26.27 5.74
N ASN A 483 -8.51 27.06 6.58
CA ASN A 483 -7.05 27.10 6.59
C ASN A 483 -6.43 25.75 6.97
N ASP A 484 -7.07 25.01 7.88
CA ASP A 484 -6.62 23.72 8.37
C ASP A 484 -6.81 22.65 7.28
N ILE A 485 -7.96 22.66 6.58
CA ILE A 485 -8.22 21.82 5.41
C ILE A 485 -7.21 22.12 4.29
N MET A 486 -6.96 23.39 3.98
CA MET A 486 -5.97 23.78 2.97
C MET A 486 -4.53 23.42 3.36
N LEU A 487 -4.18 23.40 4.65
CA LEU A 487 -2.89 22.92 5.12
C LEU A 487 -2.74 21.41 4.90
N CYS A 488 -3.77 20.63 5.27
CA CYS A 488 -3.84 19.19 4.98
C CYS A 488 -3.70 18.91 3.47
N LEU A 489 -4.52 19.56 2.63
CA LEU A 489 -4.51 19.38 1.17
C LEU A 489 -3.15 19.76 0.56
N ASN A 490 -2.58 20.91 0.90
CA ASN A 490 -1.28 21.32 0.35
C ASN A 490 -0.15 20.38 0.77
N THR A 491 -0.18 19.86 2.00
CA THR A 491 0.85 18.91 2.48
C THR A 491 0.70 17.54 1.82
N LEU A 492 -0.53 17.04 1.66
CA LEU A 492 -0.84 15.82 0.89
C LEU A 492 -0.39 15.93 -0.58
N LEU A 493 -0.81 16.99 -1.27
CA LEU A 493 -0.51 17.18 -2.70
C LEU A 493 0.98 17.42 -2.95
N ARG A 494 1.70 18.10 -2.03
CA ARG A 494 3.15 18.23 -2.07
C ARG A 494 3.86 16.87 -1.91
N PHE A 495 3.36 16.02 -1.01
CA PHE A 495 3.90 14.67 -0.80
C PHE A 495 3.70 13.77 -2.02
N ILE A 496 2.47 13.70 -2.56
CA ILE A 496 2.17 12.95 -3.79
C ILE A 496 3.00 13.46 -4.97
N LYS A 497 3.09 14.79 -5.14
CA LYS A 497 3.95 15.40 -6.16
C LYS A 497 5.40 14.94 -6.04
N LYS A 498 5.97 14.96 -4.82
CA LYS A 498 7.35 14.52 -4.58
C LYS A 498 7.56 13.08 -5.03
N ILE A 499 6.70 12.15 -4.58
CA ILE A 499 6.77 10.72 -4.96
C ILE A 499 6.73 10.56 -6.49
N CYS A 500 5.85 11.30 -7.17
CA CYS A 500 5.74 11.26 -8.63
C CYS A 500 6.98 11.85 -9.34
N GLU A 501 7.51 12.99 -8.88
CA GLU A 501 8.67 13.65 -9.48
C GLU A 501 9.96 12.85 -9.28
N ASP A 502 10.22 12.34 -8.08
CA ASP A 502 11.40 11.54 -7.75
C ASP A 502 11.53 10.34 -8.72
N VAL A 503 10.43 9.60 -8.93
CA VAL A 503 10.37 8.45 -9.86
C VAL A 503 10.58 8.86 -11.33
N THR A 504 10.11 10.03 -11.76
CA THR A 504 10.38 10.52 -13.13
C THR A 504 11.83 10.98 -13.34
N SER A 505 12.55 11.32 -12.27
CA SER A 505 13.92 11.85 -12.35
C SER A 505 15.01 10.78 -12.50
N GLU A 506 14.80 9.57 -11.94
CA GLU A 506 15.82 8.51 -11.89
C GLU A 506 16.03 7.73 -13.21
N GLY A 507 15.35 8.13 -14.30
CA GLY A 507 15.61 7.58 -15.64
C GLY A 507 15.12 6.15 -15.85
N GLY A 508 13.82 5.90 -15.62
CA GLY A 508 13.09 4.75 -16.18
C GLY A 508 13.50 3.36 -15.70
N ARG A 509 14.29 3.24 -14.62
CA ARG A 509 14.89 1.96 -14.19
C ARG A 509 13.97 1.00 -13.42
N SER A 510 12.77 1.40 -13.02
CA SER A 510 11.80 0.49 -12.40
C SER A 510 10.34 0.85 -12.72
N SER A 511 9.67 0.00 -13.52
CA SER A 511 8.22 0.15 -13.77
C SER A 511 7.36 -0.06 -12.51
N GLU A 512 7.92 -0.71 -11.49
CA GLU A 512 7.26 -0.97 -10.20
C GLU A 512 7.04 0.34 -9.43
N LEU A 513 8.06 1.20 -9.30
CA LEU A 513 7.91 2.50 -8.60
C LEU A 513 6.95 3.45 -9.33
N HIS A 514 6.90 3.41 -10.67
CA HIS A 514 5.87 4.12 -11.44
C HIS A 514 4.46 3.63 -11.12
N HIS A 515 4.26 2.32 -10.96
CA HIS A 515 2.96 1.78 -10.58
C HIS A 515 2.57 2.18 -9.15
N THR A 516 3.52 2.07 -8.20
CA THR A 516 3.30 2.50 -6.81
C THR A 516 2.93 3.99 -6.72
N SER A 517 3.64 4.89 -7.41
CA SER A 517 3.33 6.34 -7.33
C SER A 517 1.91 6.67 -7.79
N LEU A 518 1.40 5.96 -8.82
CA LEU A 518 0.00 6.08 -9.25
C LEU A 518 -0.99 5.46 -8.24
N GLN A 519 -0.65 4.37 -7.56
CA GLN A 519 -1.51 3.79 -6.50
C GLN A 519 -1.70 4.74 -5.31
N PHE A 520 -0.68 5.52 -4.95
CA PHE A 520 -0.80 6.58 -3.93
C PHE A 520 -1.78 7.67 -4.39
N LEU A 521 -1.69 8.10 -5.65
CA LEU A 521 -2.60 9.09 -6.24
C LEU A 521 -4.05 8.56 -6.31
N GLU A 522 -4.23 7.31 -6.75
CA GLU A 522 -5.53 6.62 -6.74
C GLU A 522 -6.12 6.52 -5.33
N ALA A 523 -5.31 6.25 -4.30
CA ALA A 523 -5.76 6.20 -2.92
C ALA A 523 -6.31 7.55 -2.43
N VAL A 524 -5.69 8.68 -2.81
CA VAL A 524 -6.20 10.03 -2.48
C VAL A 524 -7.61 10.25 -3.05
N VAL A 525 -7.82 9.88 -4.32
CA VAL A 525 -9.10 10.06 -5.02
C VAL A 525 -10.20 9.11 -4.52
N GLN A 526 -9.82 7.93 -4.01
CA GLN A 526 -10.73 6.90 -3.48
C GLN A 526 -11.10 7.14 -2.01
N ASP A 527 -10.13 7.50 -1.17
CA ASP A 527 -10.28 7.47 0.30
C ASP A 527 -10.62 8.85 0.92
N LEU A 528 -10.43 9.97 0.19
CA LEU A 528 -10.89 11.30 0.63
C LEU A 528 -12.29 11.64 0.12
N GLU A 529 -12.89 12.68 0.70
CA GLU A 529 -14.28 13.03 0.40
C GLU A 529 -14.42 13.78 -0.94
N PRO A 530 -15.31 13.32 -1.86
CA PRO A 530 -15.49 13.97 -3.17
C PRO A 530 -15.93 15.44 -3.08
N SER A 531 -16.68 15.78 -2.03
CA SER A 531 -17.17 17.13 -1.72
C SER A 531 -16.05 18.16 -1.51
N ILE A 532 -14.83 17.72 -1.19
CA ILE A 532 -13.67 18.58 -0.97
C ILE A 532 -12.75 18.54 -2.18
N LEU A 533 -12.42 17.35 -2.69
CA LEU A 533 -11.50 17.22 -3.83
C LEU A 533 -12.04 17.84 -5.12
N GLY A 534 -13.34 17.73 -5.37
CA GLY A 534 -14.01 18.32 -6.54
C GLY A 534 -14.63 19.70 -6.31
N SER A 535 -14.47 20.31 -5.13
CA SER A 535 -15.11 21.60 -4.85
C SER A 535 -14.29 22.78 -5.39
N PRO A 536 -14.94 23.76 -6.06
CA PRO A 536 -14.27 24.95 -6.58
C PRO A 536 -13.80 25.93 -5.48
N LEU A 537 -14.14 25.66 -4.21
CA LEU A 537 -13.73 26.47 -3.05
C LEU A 537 -12.26 26.24 -2.68
N TYR A 538 -11.77 25.01 -2.83
CA TYR A 538 -10.38 24.66 -2.56
C TYR A 538 -9.59 24.80 -3.85
N LYS A 539 -8.55 25.63 -3.86
CA LYS A 539 -7.76 25.89 -5.08
C LYS A 539 -6.27 25.76 -4.82
N VAL A 540 -5.59 25.07 -5.74
CA VAL A 540 -4.16 24.73 -5.66
C VAL A 540 -3.49 25.11 -6.97
N SER A 541 -2.26 25.64 -6.89
CA SER A 541 -1.52 26.09 -8.08
C SER A 541 -0.83 24.93 -8.81
N LEU A 542 -0.99 24.87 -10.13
CA LEU A 542 -0.36 23.86 -10.98
C LEU A 542 1.09 24.20 -11.29
N ASN A 543 2.00 23.66 -10.49
CA ASN A 543 3.43 23.93 -10.54
C ASN A 543 4.26 22.78 -11.17
N PHE A 544 3.71 22.07 -12.16
CA PHE A 544 4.38 20.95 -12.84
C PHE A 544 5.17 21.41 -14.07
N THR A 545 6.43 20.97 -14.19
CA THR A 545 7.32 21.28 -15.33
C THR A 545 6.83 20.70 -16.65
N CYS A 546 6.10 19.58 -16.62
CA CYS A 546 5.50 18.96 -17.81
C CYS A 546 4.55 19.91 -18.56
N ILE A 547 3.82 20.78 -17.84
CA ILE A 547 2.93 21.81 -18.42
C ILE A 547 3.71 22.94 -19.12
N HIS A 548 4.99 23.13 -18.76
CA HIS A 548 5.84 24.21 -19.25
C HIS A 548 6.43 23.93 -20.65
N LEU A 549 6.29 22.70 -21.17
CA LEU A 549 6.73 22.37 -22.53
C LEU A 549 5.93 23.20 -23.54
N GLN A 550 6.63 24.14 -24.19
CA GLN A 550 6.05 25.02 -25.21
C GLN A 550 5.44 24.19 -26.33
N MET A 551 4.29 24.65 -26.84
CA MET A 551 3.67 24.06 -28.01
C MET A 551 4.62 24.07 -29.20
N VAL A 552 4.58 23.00 -29.99
CA VAL A 552 5.01 23.11 -31.38
C VAL A 552 3.97 23.97 -32.09
N ASP A 553 4.32 25.24 -32.38
CA ASP A 553 3.43 26.30 -32.89
C ASP A 553 2.69 25.99 -34.22
N ASN A 554 2.95 24.84 -34.84
CA ASN A 554 2.44 24.46 -36.16
C ASN A 554 0.95 24.06 -36.19
N ILE A 555 0.28 23.89 -35.05
CA ILE A 555 -1.01 23.20 -35.00
C ILE A 555 -2.19 24.18 -34.94
N ARG A 556 -2.73 24.54 -36.11
CA ARG A 556 -3.93 25.40 -36.28
C ARG A 556 -5.14 24.94 -35.45
N ASN A 557 -5.24 23.64 -35.14
CA ASN A 557 -6.36 23.04 -34.41
C ASN A 557 -6.47 23.51 -32.94
N VAL A 558 -5.40 24.05 -32.34
CA VAL A 558 -5.44 24.55 -30.95
C VAL A 558 -6.28 25.81 -30.79
N LYS A 559 -6.27 26.72 -31.77
CA LYS A 559 -7.02 27.99 -31.69
C LYS A 559 -8.54 27.82 -31.71
N TYR A 560 -9.04 26.63 -32.07
CA TYR A 560 -10.46 26.30 -32.15
C TYR A 560 -10.97 25.46 -30.98
N LEU A 561 -10.10 25.07 -30.03
CA LEU A 561 -10.44 24.01 -29.07
C LEU A 561 -11.57 24.39 -28.10
N GLY A 562 -11.76 25.68 -27.78
CA GLY A 562 -12.87 26.17 -26.93
C GLY A 562 -12.91 25.66 -25.49
N ILE A 563 -12.11 24.64 -25.18
CA ILE A 563 -11.88 24.02 -23.89
C ILE A 563 -10.83 24.83 -23.14
N SER A 564 -11.04 25.04 -21.83
CA SER A 564 -10.10 25.68 -20.93
C SER A 564 -8.77 24.93 -20.88
N SER A 565 -7.77 25.40 -21.63
CA SER A 565 -6.44 24.81 -21.61
C SER A 565 -5.75 25.20 -20.30
N VAL A 566 -5.59 24.22 -19.41
CA VAL A 566 -4.92 24.39 -18.13
C VAL A 566 -3.47 24.85 -18.31
N ALA A 567 -3.15 26.05 -17.84
CA ALA A 567 -1.83 26.67 -17.92
C ALA A 567 -0.98 26.43 -16.66
N TYR A 568 0.31 26.78 -16.76
CA TYR A 568 1.23 26.71 -15.63
C TYR A 568 0.87 27.80 -14.61
N MET A 569 0.84 27.44 -13.33
CA MET A 569 0.37 28.24 -12.18
C MET A 569 -1.13 28.54 -12.14
N ASP A 570 -1.96 27.91 -12.98
CA ASP A 570 -3.42 27.99 -12.84
C ASP A 570 -3.89 27.44 -11.48
N MET A 571 -4.90 28.11 -10.92
CA MET A 571 -5.52 27.77 -9.64
C MET A 571 -6.73 26.86 -9.86
N VAL A 572 -6.54 25.55 -9.64
CA VAL A 572 -7.50 24.49 -9.97
C VAL A 572 -7.98 23.72 -8.73
N SER A 573 -9.03 22.92 -8.88
CA SER A 573 -9.49 22.00 -7.84
C SER A 573 -8.42 20.94 -7.49
N PRO A 574 -8.36 20.42 -6.25
CA PRO A 574 -7.43 19.35 -5.87
C PRO A 574 -7.54 18.11 -6.77
N LEU A 575 -8.75 17.79 -7.24
CA LEU A 575 -8.98 16.72 -8.21
C LEU A 575 -8.29 16.99 -9.55
N VAL A 576 -8.45 18.18 -10.13
CA VAL A 576 -7.76 18.54 -11.39
C VAL A 576 -6.24 18.48 -11.20
N TYR A 577 -5.71 18.95 -10.07
CA TYR A 577 -4.29 18.81 -9.75
C TYR A 577 -3.82 17.33 -9.79
N LEU A 578 -4.59 16.42 -9.20
CA LEU A 578 -4.31 14.99 -9.21
C LEU A 578 -4.46 14.37 -10.62
N SER A 579 -5.51 14.72 -11.37
CA SER A 579 -5.73 14.26 -12.75
C SER A 579 -4.62 14.70 -13.70
N VAL A 580 -4.14 15.94 -13.57
CA VAL A 580 -2.98 16.45 -14.32
C VAL A 580 -1.72 15.68 -13.96
N LEU A 581 -1.44 15.50 -12.65
CA LEU A 581 -0.26 14.78 -12.18
C LEU A 581 -0.23 13.32 -12.67
N TYR A 582 -1.38 12.63 -12.64
CA TYR A 582 -1.50 11.25 -13.15
C TYR A 582 -1.06 11.18 -14.62
N ILE A 583 -1.60 12.05 -15.47
CA ILE A 583 -1.25 12.10 -16.90
C ILE A 583 0.23 12.48 -17.08
N CYS A 584 0.75 13.43 -16.29
CA CYS A 584 2.16 13.83 -16.35
C CYS A 584 3.15 12.72 -15.93
N VAL A 585 2.75 11.73 -15.14
CA VAL A 585 3.57 10.54 -14.83
C VAL A 585 3.50 9.49 -15.96
N VAL A 586 2.35 9.34 -16.61
CA VAL A 586 2.16 8.35 -17.69
C VAL A 586 2.82 8.82 -19.00
N ILE A 587 2.80 10.12 -19.33
CA ILE A 587 3.33 10.65 -20.61
C ILE A 587 4.82 10.34 -20.85
N PRO A 588 5.75 10.54 -19.88
CA PRO A 588 7.18 10.23 -20.08
C PRO A 588 7.50 8.73 -20.15
N SER A 589 6.55 7.85 -19.78
CA SER A 589 6.80 6.40 -19.66
C SER A 589 6.99 5.74 -21.03
N THR A 590 8.11 5.04 -21.22
CA THR A 590 8.45 4.43 -22.51
C THR A 590 7.66 3.14 -22.80
N PRO A 591 7.17 2.91 -24.03
CA PRO A 591 6.32 1.76 -24.36
C PRO A 591 7.04 0.39 -24.38
N ALA A 592 8.36 0.34 -24.19
CA ALA A 592 9.15 -0.89 -24.26
C ALA A 592 9.04 -1.78 -23.01
N THR A 593 8.28 -1.37 -21.99
CA THR A 593 8.32 -1.97 -20.64
C THR A 593 7.04 -2.78 -20.35
N ARG A 594 7.20 -4.00 -19.81
CA ARG A 594 6.11 -4.91 -19.41
C ARG A 594 5.09 -4.28 -18.44
N GLY A 595 5.48 -3.22 -17.72
CA GLY A 595 4.58 -2.46 -16.84
C GLY A 595 3.62 -1.49 -17.54
N MET A 596 3.83 -1.13 -18.82
CA MET A 596 3.00 -0.12 -19.49
C MET A 596 1.52 -0.53 -19.61
N GLU A 597 1.24 -1.83 -19.79
CA GLU A 597 -0.13 -2.35 -19.82
C GLU A 597 -0.85 -2.17 -18.46
N LEU A 598 -0.13 -2.34 -17.34
CA LEU A 598 -0.66 -2.11 -16.00
C LEU A 598 -0.92 -0.61 -15.74
N LEU A 599 -0.01 0.27 -16.20
CA LEU A 599 -0.20 1.73 -16.10
C LEU A 599 -1.43 2.18 -16.91
N LEU A 600 -1.62 1.66 -18.12
CA LEU A 600 -2.78 1.96 -18.96
C LEU A 600 -4.09 1.36 -18.40
N GLN A 601 -4.03 0.18 -17.76
CA GLN A 601 -5.18 -0.38 -17.06
C GLN A 601 -5.55 0.44 -15.81
N GLY A 602 -4.55 0.93 -15.07
CA GLY A 602 -4.73 1.90 -13.99
C GLY A 602 -5.41 3.17 -14.50
N LEU A 603 -4.86 3.79 -15.55
CA LEU A 603 -5.40 4.99 -16.18
C LEU A 603 -6.87 4.83 -16.59
N ARG A 604 -7.25 3.68 -17.18
CA ARG A 604 -8.66 3.35 -17.49
C ARG A 604 -9.53 3.34 -16.23
N ARG A 605 -9.08 2.69 -15.15
CA ARG A 605 -9.81 2.62 -13.86
C ARG A 605 -9.91 4.00 -13.21
N PHE A 606 -8.84 4.77 -13.20
CA PHE A 606 -8.78 6.14 -12.69
C PHE A 606 -9.80 7.03 -13.42
N PHE A 607 -9.78 7.04 -14.76
CA PHE A 607 -10.74 7.83 -15.54
C PHE A 607 -12.19 7.40 -15.34
N LYS A 608 -12.46 6.10 -15.25
CA LYS A 608 -13.80 5.60 -14.89
C LYS A 608 -14.25 6.12 -13.52
N THR A 609 -13.37 6.10 -12.51
CA THR A 609 -13.68 6.55 -11.16
C THR A 609 -13.92 8.07 -11.08
N ILE A 610 -13.08 8.89 -11.69
CA ILE A 610 -13.25 10.35 -11.61
C ILE A 610 -14.52 10.82 -12.34
N LEU A 611 -14.85 10.22 -13.50
CA LEU A 611 -16.06 10.56 -14.26
C LEU A 611 -17.35 10.12 -13.55
N LEU A 612 -17.29 9.14 -12.63
CA LEU A 612 -18.45 8.68 -11.85
C LEU A 612 -18.63 9.44 -10.52
N LEU A 613 -17.55 9.91 -9.88
CA LEU A 613 -17.60 10.51 -8.54
C LEU A 613 -17.58 12.04 -8.52
N TYR A 614 -17.21 12.69 -9.63
CA TYR A 614 -16.95 14.13 -9.71
C TYR A 614 -17.54 14.71 -11.00
N ASP A 615 -17.39 16.03 -11.22
CA ASP A 615 -17.78 16.67 -12.48
C ASP A 615 -17.02 16.04 -13.67
N PRO A 616 -17.71 15.38 -14.61
CA PRO A 616 -17.06 14.79 -15.78
C PRO A 616 -16.65 15.85 -16.81
N VAL A 617 -17.19 17.07 -16.76
CA VAL A 617 -16.88 18.14 -17.71
C VAL A 617 -15.47 18.67 -17.50
N GLU A 618 -15.14 19.11 -16.28
CA GLU A 618 -13.81 19.60 -15.93
C GLU A 618 -12.75 18.51 -16.17
N ASN A 619 -12.94 17.31 -15.64
CA ASN A 619 -11.95 16.23 -15.75
C ASN A 619 -11.66 15.78 -17.20
N LEU A 620 -12.69 15.61 -18.02
CA LEU A 620 -12.50 15.22 -19.43
C LEU A 620 -11.83 16.35 -20.23
N SER A 621 -12.25 17.60 -20.00
CA SER A 621 -11.68 18.79 -20.62
C SER A 621 -10.18 18.93 -20.36
N VAL A 622 -9.75 18.76 -19.11
CA VAL A 622 -8.34 18.80 -18.72
C VAL A 622 -7.54 17.67 -19.37
N ALA A 623 -8.06 16.45 -19.36
CA ALA A 623 -7.40 15.29 -19.96
C ALA A 623 -7.20 15.44 -21.47
N VAL A 624 -8.23 15.92 -22.17
CA VAL A 624 -8.17 16.27 -23.60
C VAL A 624 -7.15 17.39 -23.82
N GLY A 625 -7.20 18.47 -23.02
CA GLY A 625 -6.24 19.58 -23.12
C GLY A 625 -4.78 19.13 -22.98
N LEU A 626 -4.48 18.19 -22.08
CA LEU A 626 -3.14 17.62 -21.93
C LEU A 626 -2.73 16.72 -23.09
N LEU A 627 -3.64 15.86 -23.59
CA LEU A 627 -3.38 15.08 -24.81
C LEU A 627 -3.03 16.00 -25.98
N TYR A 628 -3.77 17.09 -26.18
CA TYR A 628 -3.50 18.08 -27.23
C TYR A 628 -2.26 18.97 -26.98
N LYS A 629 -1.72 19.03 -25.75
CA LYS A 629 -0.41 19.65 -25.48
C LYS A 629 0.75 18.71 -25.82
N HIS A 630 0.62 17.43 -25.49
CA HIS A 630 1.62 16.40 -25.75
C HIS A 630 1.22 15.53 -26.96
N MET A 631 0.75 16.13 -28.06
CA MET A 631 0.41 15.34 -29.23
C MET A 631 1.65 14.64 -29.76
N GLU A 632 1.60 13.30 -29.81
CA GLU A 632 2.55 12.44 -30.52
C GLU A 632 1.88 11.09 -30.80
N PHE A 633 2.32 10.39 -31.85
CA PHE A 633 1.80 9.05 -32.19
C PHE A 633 1.94 8.02 -31.06
N ARG A 634 2.96 8.15 -30.19
CA ARG A 634 3.11 7.27 -29.02
C ARG A 634 1.95 7.39 -28.03
N HIS A 635 1.41 8.59 -27.81
CA HIS A 635 0.36 8.85 -26.82
C HIS A 635 -1.05 8.37 -27.22
N LEU A 636 -1.20 7.72 -28.38
CA LEU A 636 -2.43 7.01 -28.74
C LEU A 636 -2.78 5.87 -27.75
N ASP A 637 -1.81 5.33 -27.00
CA ASP A 637 -2.08 4.33 -25.97
C ASP A 637 -2.76 4.96 -24.73
N ILE A 638 -2.31 6.16 -24.36
CA ILE A 638 -2.89 6.99 -23.28
C ILE A 638 -4.32 7.38 -23.67
N TRP A 639 -4.52 7.84 -24.91
CA TRP A 639 -5.85 8.06 -25.47
C TRP A 639 -6.72 6.79 -25.41
N THR A 640 -6.17 5.63 -25.76
CA THR A 640 -6.89 4.34 -25.74
C THR A 640 -7.37 3.97 -24.33
N ALA A 641 -6.57 4.25 -23.30
CA ALA A 641 -6.97 4.02 -21.91
C ALA A 641 -8.07 5.00 -21.44
N ILE A 642 -7.93 6.29 -21.75
CA ILE A 642 -8.94 7.33 -21.43
C ILE A 642 -10.26 7.03 -22.17
N ALA A 643 -10.20 6.68 -23.46
CA ALA A 643 -11.34 6.30 -24.27
C ALA A 643 -12.09 5.09 -23.69
N LYS A 644 -11.37 4.03 -23.27
CA LYS A 644 -11.98 2.88 -22.58
C LYS A 644 -12.57 3.23 -21.21
N GLY A 645 -11.98 4.20 -20.49
CA GLY A 645 -12.53 4.70 -19.23
C GLY A 645 -13.86 5.45 -19.43
N LEU A 646 -13.94 6.27 -20.49
CA LEU A 646 -15.16 6.96 -20.90
C LEU A 646 -16.22 5.99 -21.46
N GLU A 647 -15.81 4.93 -22.17
CA GLU A 647 -16.67 3.84 -22.62
C GLU A 647 -17.29 3.09 -21.42
N ASP A 648 -16.48 2.74 -20.41
CA ASP A 648 -16.96 2.14 -19.17
C ASP A 648 -17.94 3.04 -18.39
N PHE A 649 -17.76 4.35 -18.47
CA PHE A 649 -18.68 5.35 -17.91
C PHE A 649 -20.02 5.36 -18.66
N PHE A 650 -20.02 5.43 -20.01
CA PHE A 650 -21.24 5.38 -20.81
C PHE A 650 -22.02 4.06 -20.65
N ASN A 651 -21.32 2.94 -20.49
CA ASN A 651 -21.93 1.64 -20.23
C ASN A 651 -22.47 1.49 -18.79
N GLY A 652 -21.93 2.24 -17.82
CA GLY A 652 -22.34 2.21 -16.41
C GLY A 652 -23.45 3.21 -16.02
N LEU A 653 -23.80 4.14 -16.91
CA LEU A 653 -24.64 5.31 -16.64
C LEU A 653 -26.09 4.95 -16.25
N THR A 654 -26.49 5.27 -15.00
CA THR A 654 -27.86 5.08 -14.51
C THR A 654 -28.75 6.30 -14.78
N VAL A 655 -30.08 6.14 -14.62
CA VAL A 655 -31.05 7.23 -14.84
C VAL A 655 -30.84 8.41 -13.88
N LYS A 656 -30.24 8.19 -12.71
CA LYS A 656 -29.94 9.27 -11.75
C LYS A 656 -28.74 10.11 -12.18
N ASP A 657 -27.70 9.48 -12.71
CA ASP A 657 -26.44 10.16 -13.09
C ASP A 657 -26.67 11.12 -14.27
N LEU A 658 -27.60 10.78 -15.15
CA LEU A 658 -28.11 11.67 -16.20
C LEU A 658 -28.83 12.93 -15.70
N SER A 659 -29.19 13.02 -14.42
CA SER A 659 -29.76 14.26 -13.84
C SER A 659 -28.68 15.23 -13.34
N LEU A 660 -27.49 14.73 -13.00
CA LEU A 660 -26.32 15.56 -12.68
C LEU A 660 -25.76 16.22 -13.95
N LEU A 661 -25.62 15.44 -15.03
CA LEU A 661 -25.26 15.93 -16.37
C LEU A 661 -26.26 16.92 -17.01
N LYS A 662 -27.41 17.17 -16.37
CA LYS A 662 -28.48 18.06 -16.88
C LYS A 662 -28.47 19.46 -16.27
N MET A 663 -27.76 19.68 -15.17
CA MET A 663 -27.92 20.92 -14.39
C MET A 663 -27.26 22.13 -15.06
N ASP A 664 -26.23 21.93 -15.88
CA ASP A 664 -25.62 22.99 -16.67
C ASP A 664 -26.01 22.88 -18.15
N SER A 665 -26.51 23.99 -18.69
CA SER A 665 -26.83 24.18 -20.11
C SER A 665 -25.58 24.30 -21.03
N ASN A 666 -24.43 23.84 -20.54
CA ASN A 666 -23.13 24.02 -21.19
C ASN A 666 -22.86 22.95 -22.24
N ARG A 667 -22.42 23.40 -23.43
CA ARG A 667 -22.03 22.54 -24.56
C ARG A 667 -20.70 21.81 -24.35
N ASP A 668 -20.05 22.02 -23.22
CA ASP A 668 -18.64 21.73 -23.03
C ASP A 668 -18.35 20.23 -22.88
N PHE A 669 -19.24 19.44 -22.27
CA PHE A 669 -19.06 17.99 -22.18
C PHE A 669 -19.25 17.27 -23.52
N PRO A 670 -20.34 17.48 -24.29
CA PRO A 670 -20.43 17.00 -25.68
C PRO A 670 -19.19 17.37 -26.51
N ARG A 671 -18.76 18.63 -26.41
CA ARG A 671 -17.57 19.13 -27.11
C ARG A 671 -16.30 18.40 -26.68
N ALA A 672 -16.05 18.22 -25.39
CA ALA A 672 -14.89 17.48 -24.88
C ALA A 672 -14.87 16.02 -25.37
N VAL A 673 -16.04 15.36 -25.44
CA VAL A 673 -16.18 14.02 -26.06
C VAL A 673 -15.84 14.06 -27.55
N CYS A 674 -16.31 15.07 -28.31
CA CYS A 674 -15.96 15.24 -29.72
C CYS A 674 -14.45 15.50 -29.94
N HIS A 675 -13.79 16.30 -29.08
CA HIS A 675 -12.34 16.50 -29.13
C HIS A 675 -11.57 15.22 -28.78
N LEU A 676 -12.02 14.43 -27.79
CA LEU A 676 -11.43 13.12 -27.52
C LEU A 676 -11.56 12.19 -28.73
N LEU A 677 -12.76 12.07 -29.32
CA LEU A 677 -12.98 11.22 -30.51
C LEU A 677 -12.22 11.70 -31.75
N SER A 678 -11.91 13.00 -31.85
CA SER A 678 -11.13 13.57 -32.96
C SER A 678 -9.62 13.44 -32.78
N TYR A 679 -9.11 13.27 -31.55
CA TYR A 679 -7.68 13.24 -31.26
C TYR A 679 -6.86 12.25 -32.13
N PRO A 680 -7.28 10.99 -32.37
CA PRO A 680 -6.53 10.08 -33.23
C PRO A 680 -6.35 10.57 -34.67
N PHE A 681 -7.35 11.26 -35.21
CA PHE A 681 -7.34 11.84 -36.56
C PHE A 681 -6.38 13.02 -36.60
N VAL A 682 -6.41 13.88 -35.58
CA VAL A 682 -5.47 14.99 -35.45
C VAL A 682 -4.03 14.49 -35.36
N VAL A 683 -3.74 13.48 -34.53
CA VAL A 683 -2.39 12.89 -34.41
C VAL A 683 -1.91 12.24 -35.71
N CYS A 684 -2.81 11.65 -36.50
CA CYS A 684 -2.47 11.10 -37.83
C CYS A 684 -2.37 12.17 -38.93
N SER A 685 -3.00 13.34 -38.76
CA SER A 685 -2.92 14.48 -39.69
C SER A 685 -1.67 15.35 -39.53
N CYS A 686 -0.90 15.16 -38.45
CA CYS A 686 0.31 15.93 -38.19
C CYS A 686 1.54 15.21 -38.75
N SER A 687 2.34 15.93 -39.54
CA SER A 687 3.62 15.45 -40.05
C SER A 687 4.68 15.45 -38.94
N TRP A 688 5.00 14.26 -38.44
CA TRP A 688 6.04 14.08 -37.43
C TRP A 688 7.43 14.15 -38.06
N PRO A 689 8.36 14.98 -37.54
CA PRO A 689 9.75 14.95 -37.99
C PRO A 689 10.37 13.62 -37.57
N THR A 690 10.47 12.68 -38.51
CA THR A 690 11.25 11.46 -38.32
C THR A 690 12.68 11.84 -37.95
N GLN A 691 13.18 11.23 -36.87
CA GLN A 691 14.56 11.46 -36.41
C GLN A 691 15.53 11.36 -37.59
N LYS A 692 16.45 12.34 -37.70
CA LYS A 692 17.58 12.25 -38.62
C LYS A 692 18.35 10.97 -38.34
N LYS A 693 18.12 9.93 -39.16
CA LYS A 693 19.06 8.83 -39.31
C LYS A 693 20.03 9.22 -40.40
N ASP A 694 21.27 9.46 -39.99
CA ASP A 694 22.36 9.74 -40.91
C ASP A 694 22.59 8.56 -41.86
N SER A 695 22.95 8.90 -43.10
CA SER A 695 23.53 8.02 -44.13
C SER A 695 22.74 6.78 -44.59
N GLY A 696 22.31 6.82 -45.85
CA GLY A 696 22.92 5.89 -46.81
C GLY A 696 22.29 4.51 -47.02
N SER A 697 20.97 4.33 -46.95
CA SER A 697 20.32 3.18 -47.60
C SER A 697 18.96 3.50 -48.23
N LEU A 698 18.94 3.68 -49.55
CA LEU A 698 17.70 3.49 -50.32
C LEU A 698 17.42 1.98 -50.41
N LYS A 699 16.67 1.44 -49.44
CA LYS A 699 15.95 0.16 -49.60
C LYS A 699 14.76 0.05 -48.64
N GLU A 700 13.60 -0.17 -49.25
CA GLU A 700 12.33 -0.69 -48.71
C GLU A 700 11.62 0.10 -47.59
N SER A 701 10.57 0.80 -48.01
CA SER A 701 9.76 1.76 -47.28
C SER A 701 8.50 1.16 -46.63
N LEU A 702 8.60 0.01 -45.97
CA LEU A 702 7.45 -0.65 -45.31
C LEU A 702 7.02 0.07 -44.02
N VAL A 703 5.71 0.29 -43.84
CA VAL A 703 5.13 0.68 -42.53
C VAL A 703 5.54 -0.35 -41.49
N SER A 704 6.04 0.05 -40.32
CA SER A 704 6.36 -0.93 -39.28
C SER A 704 5.08 -1.67 -38.88
N PRO A 705 5.08 -3.02 -38.82
CA PRO A 705 3.87 -3.79 -38.56
C PRO A 705 3.22 -3.42 -37.21
N GLU A 706 4.04 -3.02 -36.23
CA GLU A 706 3.64 -2.44 -34.95
C GLU A 706 2.74 -1.20 -35.09
N ARG A 707 3.06 -0.28 -36.02
CA ARG A 707 2.26 0.93 -36.27
C ARG A 707 0.90 0.59 -36.85
N LYS A 708 0.83 -0.40 -37.76
CA LYS A 708 -0.42 -0.90 -38.35
C LYS A 708 -1.30 -1.60 -37.30
N LEU A 709 -0.71 -2.44 -36.44
CA LEU A 709 -1.41 -3.08 -35.34
C LEU A 709 -1.97 -2.07 -34.33
N LYS A 710 -1.17 -1.05 -33.96
CA LYS A 710 -1.61 0.03 -33.06
C LYS A 710 -2.78 0.84 -33.64
N LEU A 711 -2.75 1.16 -34.93
CA LEU A 711 -3.86 1.83 -35.62
C LEU A 711 -5.14 0.97 -35.64
N GLN A 712 -5.03 -0.35 -35.82
CA GLN A 712 -6.17 -1.27 -35.74
C GLN A 712 -6.78 -1.28 -34.32
N GLN A 713 -5.96 -1.34 -33.28
CA GLN A 713 -6.42 -1.27 -31.89
C GLN A 713 -7.13 0.06 -31.57
N VAL A 714 -6.57 1.18 -32.03
CA VAL A 714 -7.17 2.52 -31.90
C VAL A 714 -8.52 2.59 -32.63
N ALA A 715 -8.62 2.03 -33.84
CA ALA A 715 -9.85 2.02 -34.63
C ALA A 715 -10.98 1.21 -33.98
N GLU A 716 -10.69 0.02 -33.44
CA GLU A 716 -11.69 -0.79 -32.73
C GLU A 716 -12.15 -0.12 -31.43
N VAL A 717 -11.25 0.55 -30.69
CA VAL A 717 -11.61 1.30 -29.47
C VAL A 717 -12.42 2.54 -29.82
N TRP A 718 -12.09 3.25 -30.90
CA TRP A 718 -12.90 4.35 -31.41
C TRP A 718 -14.32 3.89 -31.76
N LYS A 719 -14.44 2.76 -32.47
CA LYS A 719 -15.72 2.15 -32.81
C LYS A 719 -16.52 1.76 -31.57
N SER A 720 -15.89 1.15 -30.57
CA SER A 720 -16.54 0.74 -29.32
C SER A 720 -17.05 1.95 -28.54
N LEU A 721 -16.21 2.99 -28.36
CA LEU A 721 -16.59 4.22 -27.68
C LEU A 721 -17.73 4.97 -28.42
N TYR A 722 -17.65 5.10 -29.74
CA TYR A 722 -18.71 5.74 -30.53
C TYR A 722 -20.02 4.94 -30.48
N GLY A 723 -19.94 3.60 -30.49
CA GLY A 723 -21.09 2.71 -30.31
C GLY A 723 -21.73 2.86 -28.93
N ALA A 724 -20.94 2.86 -27.86
CA ALA A 724 -21.40 3.08 -26.49
C ALA A 724 -22.05 4.46 -26.32
N LEU A 725 -21.45 5.51 -26.89
CA LEU A 725 -22.01 6.86 -26.90
C LEU A 725 -23.38 6.91 -27.60
N CYS A 726 -23.53 6.28 -28.77
CA CYS A 726 -24.79 6.21 -29.51
C CYS A 726 -25.87 5.38 -28.79
N ALA A 727 -25.47 4.28 -28.14
CA ALA A 727 -26.37 3.43 -27.36
C ALA A 727 -26.79 4.04 -26.00
N SER A 728 -25.95 4.91 -25.44
CA SER A 728 -26.20 5.57 -24.16
C SER A 728 -27.43 6.48 -24.21
N LYS A 729 -28.07 6.68 -23.06
CA LYS A 729 -29.21 7.62 -22.94
C LYS A 729 -28.78 9.08 -23.17
N PHE A 730 -27.49 9.40 -23.09
CA PHE A 730 -26.94 10.75 -23.26
C PHE A 730 -27.29 11.36 -24.62
N ASN A 731 -27.26 10.57 -25.70
CA ASN A 731 -27.58 11.01 -27.06
C ASN A 731 -29.03 11.52 -27.22
N LYS A 732 -29.92 11.23 -26.26
CA LYS A 732 -31.33 11.70 -26.26
C LYS A 732 -31.53 13.07 -25.63
N PHE A 733 -30.49 13.71 -25.07
CA PHE A 733 -30.60 14.96 -24.32
C PHE A 733 -29.95 16.19 -24.99
N SER A 734 -29.29 16.04 -26.15
CA SER A 734 -28.76 17.20 -26.90
C SER A 734 -29.88 17.88 -27.70
N GLU A 735 -30.55 18.87 -27.10
CA GLU A 735 -31.69 19.56 -27.73
C GLU A 735 -31.28 20.52 -28.86
N THR A 736 -30.00 20.88 -29.01
CA THR A 736 -29.51 21.80 -30.06
C THR A 736 -28.22 21.31 -30.71
N SER A 737 -28.26 21.11 -32.04
CA SER A 737 -27.25 20.40 -32.88
C SER A 737 -26.97 18.96 -32.43
N SER A 738 -26.92 18.02 -33.38
CA SER A 738 -26.60 16.62 -33.03
C SER A 738 -25.12 16.48 -32.69
N LEU A 739 -24.77 15.65 -31.70
CA LEU A 739 -23.36 15.39 -31.34
C LEU A 739 -22.56 14.88 -32.54
N THR A 740 -23.21 14.06 -33.39
CA THR A 740 -22.65 13.58 -34.66
C THR A 740 -22.33 14.70 -35.64
N GLU A 741 -23.05 15.82 -35.63
CA GLU A 741 -22.80 16.99 -36.49
C GLU A 741 -21.56 17.78 -36.05
N GLU A 742 -21.38 18.03 -34.75
CA GLU A 742 -20.15 18.67 -34.22
C GLU A 742 -18.94 17.75 -34.45
N LEU A 743 -19.06 16.44 -34.19
CA LEU A 743 -18.02 15.45 -34.49
C LEU A 743 -17.66 15.39 -35.99
N CYS A 744 -18.65 15.27 -36.88
CA CYS A 744 -18.38 15.21 -38.33
C CYS A 744 -17.72 16.50 -38.81
N SER A 745 -18.12 17.68 -38.29
CA SER A 745 -17.48 18.96 -38.62
C SER A 745 -15.98 18.97 -38.25
N MET A 746 -15.63 18.42 -37.09
CA MET A 746 -14.23 18.33 -36.64
C MET A 746 -13.41 17.32 -37.44
N LEU A 747 -13.96 16.14 -37.72
CA LEU A 747 -13.31 15.12 -38.56
C LEU A 747 -13.12 15.62 -40.00
N ASN A 748 -14.10 16.35 -40.53
CA ASN A 748 -14.02 17.03 -41.82
C ASN A 748 -12.84 18.01 -41.86
N GLY A 749 -12.65 18.82 -40.81
CA GLY A 749 -11.49 19.72 -40.71
C GLY A 749 -10.14 18.99 -40.70
N CYS A 750 -10.06 17.80 -40.10
CA CYS A 750 -8.85 16.98 -40.13
C CYS A 750 -8.56 16.43 -41.53
N VAL A 751 -9.59 15.98 -42.26
CA VAL A 751 -9.45 15.47 -43.63
C VAL A 751 -9.13 16.60 -44.62
N ASP A 752 -9.82 17.75 -44.52
CA ASP A 752 -9.60 18.91 -45.40
C ASP A 752 -8.17 19.46 -45.29
N GLN A 753 -7.56 19.41 -44.09
CA GLN A 753 -6.15 19.77 -43.90
C GLN A 753 -5.21 18.90 -44.76
N ASN A 754 -5.43 17.59 -44.80
CA ASN A 754 -4.60 16.66 -45.56
C ASN A 754 -4.83 16.80 -47.07
N ILE A 755 -6.10 16.93 -47.49
CA ILE A 755 -6.42 17.20 -48.91
C ILE A 755 -5.75 18.50 -49.38
N SER A 756 -5.78 19.56 -48.55
CA SER A 756 -5.12 20.83 -48.92
C SER A 756 -3.59 20.74 -49.00
N MET A 757 -2.95 19.90 -48.18
CA MET A 757 -1.50 19.64 -48.32
C MET A 757 -1.18 18.89 -49.61
N LEU A 758 -2.09 18.02 -50.06
CA LEU A 758 -1.94 17.23 -51.27
C LEU A 758 -2.11 18.07 -52.55
N ASP A 759 -3.11 18.97 -52.57
CA ASP A 759 -3.39 19.86 -53.70
C ASP A 759 -2.27 20.91 -53.95
N HIS A 760 -1.35 21.12 -53.00
CA HIS A 760 -0.26 22.10 -53.08
C HIS A 760 1.03 21.59 -53.76
N GLY A 761 1.06 20.37 -54.31
CA GLY A 761 1.94 20.03 -55.43
C GLY A 761 3.43 19.82 -55.14
N THR A 762 3.83 19.42 -53.93
CA THR A 762 5.18 18.89 -53.69
C THR A 762 5.28 17.39 -53.97
N GLU A 763 5.47 17.02 -55.24
CA GLU A 763 5.59 15.63 -55.76
C GLU A 763 6.74 14.77 -55.15
N GLN A 764 7.46 15.23 -54.13
CA GLN A 764 8.66 14.57 -53.60
C GLN A 764 8.57 14.05 -52.15
N TYR A 765 7.48 14.30 -51.42
CA TYR A 765 7.32 13.78 -50.05
C TYR A 765 5.88 13.35 -49.73
N PHE A 766 5.42 12.25 -50.34
CA PHE A 766 4.31 11.47 -49.78
C PHE A 766 4.73 10.91 -48.41
N HIS A 767 4.29 11.54 -47.33
CA HIS A 767 4.58 11.03 -45.99
C HIS A 767 3.70 9.83 -45.66
N ARG A 768 4.35 8.74 -45.23
CA ARG A 768 3.75 7.41 -44.95
C ARG A 768 2.67 7.39 -43.85
N ASP A 769 2.35 8.55 -43.28
CA ASP A 769 1.50 8.72 -42.11
C ASP A 769 0.02 8.87 -42.50
N ASP A 770 -0.25 9.36 -43.72
CA ASP A 770 -1.59 9.65 -44.27
C ASP A 770 -2.46 8.38 -44.47
N ILE A 771 -1.82 7.22 -44.63
CA ILE A 771 -2.48 5.91 -44.71
C ILE A 771 -3.22 5.60 -43.40
N GLY A 772 -2.66 6.02 -42.24
CA GLY A 772 -3.29 5.84 -40.94
C GLY A 772 -4.55 6.67 -40.78
N LEU A 773 -4.52 7.93 -41.22
CA LEU A 773 -5.69 8.80 -41.26
C LEU A 773 -6.78 8.23 -42.18
N THR A 774 -6.40 7.71 -43.35
CA THR A 774 -7.35 7.12 -44.32
C THR A 774 -8.05 5.89 -43.73
N TYR A 775 -7.30 4.99 -43.07
CA TYR A 775 -7.85 3.81 -42.41
C TYR A 775 -8.83 4.16 -41.27
N LEU A 776 -8.45 5.11 -40.41
CA LEU A 776 -9.31 5.61 -39.33
C LEU A 776 -10.57 6.29 -39.88
N SER A 777 -10.43 7.13 -40.92
CA SER A 777 -11.53 7.88 -41.54
C SER A 777 -12.57 6.97 -42.16
N GLY A 778 -12.17 5.95 -42.92
CA GLY A 778 -13.13 5.00 -43.49
C GLY A 778 -13.80 4.11 -42.45
N THR A 779 -13.11 3.80 -41.34
CA THR A 779 -13.72 3.11 -40.19
C THR A 779 -14.77 4.00 -39.52
N ALA A 780 -14.44 5.27 -39.27
CA ALA A 780 -15.36 6.24 -38.68
C ALA A 780 -16.58 6.51 -39.59
N VAL A 781 -16.37 6.70 -40.89
CA VAL A 781 -17.45 6.82 -41.89
C VAL A 781 -18.38 5.61 -41.82
N THR A 782 -17.82 4.39 -41.75
CA THR A 782 -18.61 3.15 -41.65
C THR A 782 -19.51 3.19 -40.42
N CYS A 783 -18.96 3.46 -39.24
CA CYS A 783 -19.71 3.46 -37.98
C CYS A 783 -20.71 4.62 -37.86
N VAL A 784 -20.38 5.82 -38.36
CA VAL A 784 -21.32 6.95 -38.40
C VAL A 784 -22.50 6.61 -39.31
N MET A 785 -22.26 6.05 -40.50
CA MET A 785 -23.33 5.66 -41.43
C MET A 785 -24.18 4.50 -40.91
N GLU A 786 -23.59 3.48 -40.26
CA GLU A 786 -24.33 2.40 -39.59
C GLU A 786 -25.31 2.96 -38.55
N GLN A 787 -24.90 3.94 -37.73
CA GLN A 787 -25.78 4.57 -36.74
C GLN A 787 -26.87 5.45 -37.37
N GLN A 788 -26.57 6.14 -38.48
CA GLN A 788 -27.60 6.89 -39.23
C GLN A 788 -28.64 5.93 -39.86
N ILE A 789 -28.22 4.77 -40.38
CA ILE A 789 -29.13 3.73 -40.88
C ILE A 789 -30.07 3.24 -39.77
N LEU A 790 -29.55 2.93 -38.58
CA LEU A 790 -30.35 2.52 -37.43
C LEU A 790 -31.34 3.61 -36.99
N THR A 791 -30.92 4.88 -37.02
CA THR A 791 -31.77 6.03 -36.67
C THR A 791 -32.90 6.22 -37.68
N LEU A 792 -32.60 6.13 -38.98
CA LEU A 792 -33.60 6.17 -40.06
C LEU A 792 -34.59 5.01 -39.94
N ALA A 793 -34.11 3.78 -39.68
CA ALA A 793 -34.95 2.61 -39.49
C ALA A 793 -35.87 2.73 -38.26
N ALA A 794 -35.39 3.28 -37.14
CA ALA A 794 -36.22 3.53 -35.97
C ALA A 794 -37.32 4.56 -36.25
N SER A 795 -37.03 5.59 -37.06
CA SER A 795 -38.01 6.63 -37.42
C SER A 795 -39.15 6.13 -38.32
N SER A 796 -38.95 5.04 -39.09
CA SER A 796 -39.97 4.50 -39.99
C SER A 796 -40.98 3.54 -39.32
N VAL A 797 -40.72 3.12 -38.08
CA VAL A 797 -41.59 2.19 -37.32
C VAL A 797 -42.60 2.94 -36.43
N GLY A 798 -42.37 4.23 -36.14
CA GLY A 798 -43.34 5.07 -35.43
C GLY A 798 -44.37 5.68 -36.39
N ASN A 799 -45.67 5.43 -36.14
CA ASN A 799 -46.79 5.88 -37.00
C ASN A 799 -47.00 7.42 -37.10
N ASN A 800 -46.07 8.24 -36.62
CA ASN A 800 -46.18 9.71 -36.61
C ASN A 800 -45.51 10.31 -37.85
N VAL A 801 -46.25 10.36 -38.96
CA VAL A 801 -45.84 10.90 -40.28
C VAL A 801 -45.32 12.35 -40.22
N GLU A 802 -45.59 13.10 -39.15
CA GLU A 802 -45.16 14.49 -38.98
C GLU A 802 -43.67 14.66 -38.61
N HIS A 803 -43.01 13.66 -37.99
CA HIS A 803 -41.60 13.78 -37.58
C HIS A 803 -40.59 13.77 -38.74
N ALA A 804 -41.01 13.37 -39.95
CA ALA A 804 -40.15 13.38 -41.14
C ALA A 804 -39.78 14.80 -41.65
N ARG A 805 -40.25 15.86 -40.98
CA ARG A 805 -39.94 17.27 -41.28
C ARG A 805 -39.01 17.95 -40.28
N ASP A 806 -38.43 17.23 -39.31
CA ASP A 806 -37.55 17.85 -38.31
C ASP A 806 -36.19 18.27 -38.95
N PRO A 807 -35.88 19.58 -39.07
CA PRO A 807 -34.70 20.03 -39.81
C PRO A 807 -33.37 19.60 -39.18
N LYS A 808 -33.35 19.26 -37.88
CA LYS A 808 -32.17 18.76 -37.15
C LYS A 808 -31.72 17.38 -37.63
N THR A 809 -32.65 16.51 -38.02
CA THR A 809 -32.33 15.18 -38.57
C THR A 809 -31.69 15.32 -39.95
N PHE A 810 -32.09 16.34 -40.71
CA PHE A 810 -31.56 16.61 -42.06
C PHE A 810 -30.13 17.18 -42.04
N SER A 811 -29.78 18.04 -41.06
CA SER A 811 -28.40 18.57 -40.93
C SER A 811 -27.39 17.47 -40.56
N GLY A 812 -27.72 16.60 -39.59
CA GLY A 812 -26.87 15.47 -39.20
C GLY A 812 -26.58 14.51 -40.35
N ILE A 813 -27.58 14.22 -41.19
CA ILE A 813 -27.42 13.42 -42.42
C ILE A 813 -26.47 14.11 -43.40
N LYS A 814 -26.65 15.42 -43.66
CA LYS A 814 -25.80 16.17 -44.58
C LYS A 814 -24.33 16.16 -44.16
N ASN A 815 -24.03 16.45 -42.89
CA ASN A 815 -22.65 16.48 -42.40
C ASN A 815 -21.98 15.09 -42.43
N SER A 816 -22.75 14.02 -42.17
CA SER A 816 -22.29 12.63 -42.32
C SER A 816 -21.95 12.32 -43.79
N LEU A 817 -22.79 12.76 -44.73
CA LEU A 817 -22.56 12.58 -46.18
C LEU A 817 -21.38 13.40 -46.69
N GLU A 818 -21.18 14.62 -46.18
CA GLU A 818 -20.00 15.42 -46.47
C GLU A 818 -18.72 14.74 -45.98
N PHE A 819 -18.75 14.07 -44.81
CA PHE A 819 -17.63 13.29 -44.31
C PHE A 819 -17.32 12.07 -45.18
N SER A 820 -18.34 11.32 -45.61
CA SER A 820 -18.18 10.25 -46.62
C SER A 820 -17.61 10.78 -47.94
N SER A 821 -18.06 11.95 -48.40
CA SER A 821 -17.58 12.58 -49.64
C SER A 821 -16.10 12.96 -49.53
N ARG A 822 -15.70 13.60 -48.43
CA ARG A 822 -14.30 13.94 -48.11
C ARG A 822 -13.42 12.70 -48.00
N PHE A 823 -13.89 11.66 -47.30
CA PHE A 823 -13.18 10.37 -47.23
C PHE A 823 -12.97 9.77 -48.63
N LEU A 824 -14.00 9.72 -49.49
CA LEU A 824 -13.87 9.14 -50.84
C LEU A 824 -12.91 9.92 -51.75
N LYS A 825 -12.75 11.23 -51.53
CA LYS A 825 -11.70 12.05 -52.18
C LYS A 825 -10.32 11.72 -51.63
N LEU A 826 -10.16 11.66 -50.30
CA LEU A 826 -8.89 11.31 -49.66
C LEU A 826 -8.43 9.91 -50.07
N SER A 827 -9.32 8.91 -50.03
CA SER A 827 -8.99 7.52 -50.39
C SER A 827 -8.67 7.38 -51.87
N TRP A 828 -9.30 8.18 -52.74
CA TRP A 828 -8.94 8.28 -54.15
C TRP A 828 -7.51 8.80 -54.33
N SER A 829 -7.19 9.96 -53.76
CA SER A 829 -5.87 10.59 -53.94
C SER A 829 -4.73 9.85 -53.23
N MET A 830 -5.04 9.00 -52.25
CA MET A 830 -4.08 8.12 -51.58
C MET A 830 -3.90 6.76 -52.26
N MET A 831 -4.70 6.43 -53.30
CA MET A 831 -4.77 5.10 -53.90
C MET A 831 -3.42 4.58 -54.44
N GLU A 832 -2.48 5.46 -54.79
CA GLU A 832 -1.13 5.11 -55.26
C GLU A 832 -0.18 4.65 -54.14
N ALA A 833 -0.44 4.97 -52.87
CA ALA A 833 0.50 4.78 -51.76
C ALA A 833 0.39 3.41 -51.05
N ASP A 834 -0.83 2.92 -50.79
CA ASP A 834 -1.11 1.53 -50.37
C ASP A 834 -2.49 1.11 -50.92
N PRO A 835 -2.54 0.62 -52.17
CA PRO A 835 -3.78 0.19 -52.81
C PRO A 835 -4.56 -0.83 -51.96
N SER A 836 -3.85 -1.75 -51.29
CA SER A 836 -4.47 -2.89 -50.61
C SER A 836 -5.30 -2.49 -49.39
N THR A 837 -4.74 -1.68 -48.50
CA THR A 837 -5.45 -1.21 -47.30
C THR A 837 -6.56 -0.23 -47.68
N ILE A 838 -6.33 0.61 -48.69
CA ILE A 838 -7.26 1.66 -49.11
C ILE A 838 -8.47 1.07 -49.84
N LEU A 839 -8.27 0.10 -50.75
CA LEU A 839 -9.37 -0.59 -51.43
C LEU A 839 -10.23 -1.38 -50.43
N PHE A 840 -9.63 -2.12 -49.50
CA PHE A 840 -10.36 -2.84 -48.45
C PHE A 840 -11.29 -1.92 -47.63
N VAL A 841 -10.77 -0.79 -47.15
CA VAL A 841 -11.56 0.18 -46.37
C VAL A 841 -12.61 0.88 -47.23
N THR A 842 -12.28 1.25 -48.47
CA THR A 842 -13.21 1.91 -49.39
C THR A 842 -14.36 0.98 -49.80
N SER A 843 -14.08 -0.32 -50.00
CA SER A 843 -15.09 -1.35 -50.26
C SER A 843 -16.13 -1.44 -49.13
N ARG A 844 -15.70 -1.39 -47.86
CA ARG A 844 -16.59 -1.33 -46.70
C ARG A 844 -17.43 -0.06 -46.69
N VAL A 845 -16.85 1.09 -47.05
CA VAL A 845 -17.58 2.36 -47.15
C VAL A 845 -18.59 2.35 -48.30
N PHE A 846 -18.28 1.78 -49.45
CA PHE A 846 -19.27 1.56 -50.51
C PHE A 846 -20.41 0.65 -50.03
N SER A 847 -20.10 -0.42 -49.31
CA SER A 847 -21.11 -1.34 -48.76
C SER A 847 -22.07 -0.66 -47.77
N VAL A 848 -21.57 0.17 -46.84
CA VAL A 848 -22.46 0.93 -45.93
C VAL A 848 -23.26 1.99 -46.69
N LEU A 849 -22.67 2.62 -47.72
CA LEU A 849 -23.38 3.59 -48.56
C LEU A 849 -24.51 2.94 -49.37
N VAL A 850 -24.35 1.69 -49.85
CA VAL A 850 -25.44 0.90 -50.45
C VAL A 850 -26.59 0.79 -49.46
N CYS A 851 -26.32 0.34 -48.24
CA CYS A 851 -27.32 0.20 -47.19
C CYS A 851 -27.98 1.54 -46.82
N PHE A 852 -27.21 2.63 -46.75
CA PHE A 852 -27.72 3.97 -46.47
C PHE A 852 -28.67 4.46 -47.56
N VAL A 853 -28.25 4.40 -48.84
CA VAL A 853 -29.10 4.75 -50.00
C VAL A 853 -30.37 3.91 -50.02
N ARG A 854 -30.31 2.66 -49.54
CA ARG A 854 -31.47 1.76 -49.46
C ARG A 854 -32.56 2.23 -48.51
N CYS A 855 -32.20 3.03 -47.50
CA CYS A 855 -33.08 3.64 -46.50
C CYS A 855 -33.54 5.06 -46.88
N LEU A 856 -33.00 5.65 -47.96
CA LEU A 856 -33.46 6.95 -48.44
C LEU A 856 -34.78 6.80 -49.21
N HIS A 857 -35.79 7.54 -48.78
CA HIS A 857 -37.13 7.51 -49.39
C HIS A 857 -37.65 8.89 -49.79
N THR A 858 -37.11 9.98 -49.25
CA THR A 858 -37.64 11.34 -49.47
C THR A 858 -36.83 12.09 -50.53
N LYS A 859 -37.52 12.81 -51.43
CA LYS A 859 -36.87 13.64 -52.47
C LYS A 859 -35.69 14.50 -51.97
N PRO A 860 -35.79 15.29 -50.88
CA PRO A 860 -34.68 16.15 -50.44
C PRO A 860 -33.45 15.37 -49.95
N SER A 861 -33.63 14.20 -49.31
CA SER A 861 -32.49 13.40 -48.82
C SER A 861 -31.75 12.71 -49.97
N ILE A 862 -32.50 12.22 -50.96
CA ILE A 862 -31.94 11.62 -52.19
C ILE A 862 -31.18 12.67 -53.02
N LEU A 863 -31.73 13.89 -53.16
CA LEU A 863 -31.04 14.98 -53.85
C LEU A 863 -29.76 15.39 -53.11
N SER A 864 -29.82 15.60 -51.79
CA SER A 864 -28.64 15.94 -50.99
C SER A 864 -27.55 14.86 -51.05
N PHE A 865 -27.93 13.58 -51.09
CA PHE A 865 -27.00 12.48 -51.31
C PHE A 865 -26.29 12.61 -52.67
N ILE A 866 -27.06 12.79 -53.75
CA ILE A 866 -26.54 12.92 -55.10
C ILE A 866 -25.61 14.12 -55.20
N GLU A 867 -26.04 15.31 -54.76
CA GLU A 867 -25.22 16.53 -54.77
C GLU A 867 -23.88 16.36 -54.05
N THR A 868 -23.89 15.66 -52.91
CA THR A 868 -22.70 15.52 -52.05
C THR A 868 -21.74 14.42 -52.51
N ILE A 869 -22.25 13.30 -53.02
CA ILE A 869 -21.46 12.10 -53.39
C ILE A 869 -21.10 12.05 -54.88
N SER A 870 -21.79 12.78 -55.78
CA SER A 870 -21.54 12.67 -57.23
C SER A 870 -20.11 12.99 -57.64
N CYS A 871 -19.47 13.99 -57.02
CA CYS A 871 -18.11 14.41 -57.36
C CYS A 871 -17.06 13.29 -57.09
N PRO A 872 -16.92 12.74 -55.86
CA PRO A 872 -16.00 11.63 -55.64
C PRO A 872 -16.43 10.35 -56.37
N LEU A 873 -17.73 10.06 -56.47
CA LEU A 873 -18.22 8.87 -57.17
C LEU A 873 -17.83 8.89 -58.66
N LEU A 874 -17.81 10.07 -59.30
CA LEU A 874 -17.34 10.26 -60.67
C LEU A 874 -15.86 9.90 -60.85
N GLN A 875 -15.01 10.24 -59.88
CA GLN A 875 -13.57 9.89 -59.89
C GLN A 875 -13.41 8.36 -59.85
N TRP A 876 -14.05 7.71 -58.87
CA TRP A 876 -14.03 6.25 -58.70
C TRP A 876 -14.61 5.48 -59.90
N LEU A 877 -15.66 6.00 -60.56
CA LEU A 877 -16.25 5.41 -61.78
C LEU A 877 -15.41 5.63 -63.04
N SER A 878 -14.54 6.65 -63.07
CA SER A 878 -13.71 6.98 -64.23
C SER A 878 -12.41 6.15 -64.31
N HIS A 879 -12.00 5.49 -63.22
CA HIS A 879 -10.79 4.67 -63.19
C HIS A 879 -10.93 3.40 -64.05
N ARG A 880 -9.90 3.08 -64.85
CA ARG A 880 -9.98 2.00 -65.85
C ARG A 880 -9.23 0.72 -65.51
N GLU A 881 -8.25 0.74 -64.60
CA GLU A 881 -7.30 -0.38 -64.46
C GLU A 881 -7.12 -0.83 -62.99
N THR A 882 -6.80 -2.12 -62.81
CA THR A 882 -6.27 -2.76 -61.58
C THR A 882 -7.00 -2.64 -60.22
N GLN A 883 -8.30 -2.31 -60.15
CA GLN A 883 -9.05 -2.46 -58.89
C GLN A 883 -9.33 -3.92 -58.49
N GLU A 884 -9.25 -4.21 -57.18
CA GLU A 884 -9.61 -5.49 -56.57
C GLU A 884 -11.09 -5.84 -56.79
N ALA A 885 -11.41 -7.14 -57.01
CA ALA A 885 -12.75 -7.58 -57.44
C ALA A 885 -13.88 -7.13 -56.50
N SER A 886 -13.67 -7.23 -55.18
CA SER A 886 -14.64 -6.87 -54.14
C SER A 886 -15.05 -5.39 -54.20
N THR A 887 -14.09 -4.47 -54.38
CA THR A 887 -14.34 -3.03 -54.44
C THR A 887 -15.14 -2.66 -55.70
N ASN A 888 -14.83 -3.32 -56.83
CA ASN A 888 -15.58 -3.18 -58.07
C ASN A 888 -17.04 -3.63 -57.94
N GLU A 889 -17.28 -4.74 -57.24
CA GLU A 889 -18.62 -5.26 -56.97
C GLU A 889 -19.42 -4.30 -56.08
N GLN A 890 -18.84 -3.79 -54.98
CA GLN A 890 -19.51 -2.83 -54.11
C GLN A 890 -19.79 -1.50 -54.82
N LEU A 891 -18.88 -1.01 -55.67
CA LEU A 891 -19.12 0.18 -56.50
C LEU A 891 -20.28 -0.01 -57.50
N HIS A 892 -20.36 -1.19 -58.13
CA HIS A 892 -21.48 -1.57 -58.98
C HIS A 892 -22.81 -1.67 -58.21
N HIS A 893 -22.80 -2.28 -57.01
CA HIS A 893 -23.97 -2.34 -56.14
C HIS A 893 -24.42 -0.94 -55.69
N LEU A 894 -23.50 -0.04 -55.37
CA LEU A 894 -23.78 1.35 -55.00
C LEU A 894 -24.47 2.09 -56.16
N TRP A 895 -23.92 1.98 -57.37
CA TRP A 895 -24.54 2.57 -58.56
C TRP A 895 -25.94 2.02 -58.83
N SER A 896 -26.12 0.69 -58.73
CA SER A 896 -27.41 0.03 -58.89
C SER A 896 -28.46 0.51 -57.88
N GLU A 897 -28.09 0.60 -56.59
CA GLU A 897 -29.03 1.04 -55.54
C GLU A 897 -29.31 2.55 -55.62
N ILE A 898 -28.38 3.40 -56.09
CA ILE A 898 -28.65 4.82 -56.40
C ILE A 898 -29.75 4.94 -57.47
N LEU A 899 -29.62 4.20 -58.58
CA LEU A 899 -30.61 4.20 -59.66
C LEU A 899 -31.95 3.57 -59.24
N SER A 900 -31.93 2.58 -58.35
CA SER A 900 -33.12 2.00 -57.69
C SER A 900 -33.82 3.00 -56.77
N CYS A 901 -33.06 3.68 -55.91
CA CYS A 901 -33.55 4.66 -54.94
C CYS A 901 -34.27 5.83 -55.62
N LEU A 902 -33.71 6.35 -56.71
CA LEU A 902 -34.35 7.38 -57.55
C LEU A 902 -35.73 6.97 -58.10
N ARG A 903 -35.93 5.69 -58.44
CA ARG A 903 -37.22 5.13 -58.87
C ARG A 903 -38.19 4.88 -57.71
N ARG A 904 -37.65 4.59 -56.51
CA ARG A 904 -38.40 4.20 -55.29
C ARG A 904 -38.80 5.39 -54.40
N CYS A 905 -38.28 6.59 -54.68
CA CYS A 905 -38.59 7.83 -53.95
C CYS A 905 -40.10 8.09 -53.81
N GLN A 906 -40.51 8.56 -52.63
CA GLN A 906 -41.86 9.04 -52.34
C GLN A 906 -41.84 10.50 -51.84
N PRO A 907 -42.66 11.41 -52.41
CA PRO A 907 -43.45 11.22 -53.63
C PRO A 907 -42.55 10.93 -54.86
N PRO A 908 -43.10 10.31 -55.93
CA PRO A 908 -42.33 9.98 -57.13
C PRO A 908 -41.59 11.18 -57.71
N ILE A 909 -40.31 10.98 -58.06
CA ILE A 909 -39.48 12.03 -58.67
C ILE A 909 -39.92 12.26 -60.11
N VAL A 910 -40.13 13.53 -60.46
CA VAL A 910 -40.25 13.96 -61.86
C VAL A 910 -38.85 14.04 -62.46
N PHE A 911 -38.61 13.26 -63.52
CA PHE A 911 -37.34 13.20 -64.23
C PHE A 911 -37.28 14.33 -65.28
N ASP A 912 -37.09 15.56 -64.83
CA ASP A 912 -37.05 16.77 -65.69
C ASP A 912 -35.62 17.18 -66.11
N SER A 913 -35.52 18.24 -66.93
CA SER A 913 -34.24 18.80 -67.39
C SER A 913 -33.32 19.26 -66.23
N SER A 914 -33.87 19.64 -65.08
CA SER A 914 -33.09 20.11 -63.93
C SER A 914 -32.39 18.96 -63.20
N LEU A 915 -33.11 17.85 -62.99
CA LEU A 915 -32.55 16.62 -62.44
C LEU A 915 -31.54 15.98 -63.41
N LEU A 916 -31.84 16.02 -64.71
CA LEU A 916 -30.93 15.54 -65.75
C LEU A 916 -29.61 16.33 -65.73
N LYS A 917 -29.67 17.67 -65.58
CA LYS A 917 -28.47 18.52 -65.46
C LYS A 917 -27.64 18.19 -64.22
N LEU A 918 -28.27 17.89 -63.09
CA LEU A 918 -27.57 17.45 -61.86
C LEU A 918 -26.86 16.09 -62.04
N GLN A 919 -27.50 15.15 -62.75
CA GLN A 919 -26.97 13.79 -62.95
C GLN A 919 -26.00 13.66 -64.13
N ALA A 920 -25.91 14.67 -65.00
CA ALA A 920 -25.18 14.60 -66.26
C ALA A 920 -23.72 14.10 -66.15
N PRO A 921 -22.88 14.57 -65.20
CA PRO A 921 -21.50 14.12 -65.12
C PRO A 921 -21.37 12.61 -64.85
N LEU A 922 -22.25 12.05 -64.00
CA LEU A 922 -22.28 10.62 -63.71
C LEU A 922 -22.83 9.81 -64.89
N LEU A 923 -23.91 10.28 -65.52
CA LEU A 923 -24.50 9.62 -66.69
C LEU A 923 -23.54 9.59 -67.88
N GLU A 924 -22.73 10.63 -68.06
CA GLU A 924 -21.69 10.70 -69.10
C GLU A 924 -20.72 9.52 -69.00
N LYS A 925 -20.17 9.25 -67.80
CA LYS A 925 -19.21 8.16 -67.62
C LYS A 925 -19.86 6.78 -67.48
N THR A 926 -21.13 6.70 -67.08
CA THR A 926 -21.80 5.41 -66.80
C THR A 926 -22.59 4.84 -67.98
N LEU A 927 -23.12 5.67 -68.89
CA LEU A 927 -23.89 5.21 -70.06
C LEU A 927 -23.05 4.35 -71.02
N ASP A 928 -21.81 4.76 -71.30
CA ASP A 928 -20.85 4.07 -72.17
C ASP A 928 -19.64 3.52 -71.37
N HIS A 929 -19.92 3.03 -70.15
CA HIS A 929 -18.88 2.55 -69.22
C HIS A 929 -18.13 1.31 -69.76
N PRO A 930 -16.80 1.17 -69.54
CA PRO A 930 -16.03 0.01 -69.98
C PRO A 930 -16.52 -1.35 -69.44
N LYS A 931 -17.14 -1.37 -68.25
CA LYS A 931 -17.78 -2.56 -67.70
C LYS A 931 -19.23 -2.61 -68.20
N SER A 932 -19.55 -3.64 -68.97
CA SER A 932 -20.88 -3.84 -69.55
C SER A 932 -22.00 -3.77 -68.52
N THR A 933 -21.80 -4.33 -67.32
CA THR A 933 -22.77 -4.31 -66.22
C THR A 933 -23.21 -2.90 -65.83
N ILE A 934 -22.27 -1.94 -65.71
CA ILE A 934 -22.59 -0.54 -65.38
C ILE A 934 -23.29 0.15 -66.57
N SER A 935 -22.81 -0.08 -67.80
CA SER A 935 -23.44 0.48 -69.02
C SER A 935 -24.88 0.01 -69.19
N GLU A 936 -25.13 -1.31 -69.11
CA GLU A 936 -26.45 -1.91 -69.30
C GLU A 936 -27.46 -1.49 -68.23
N LEU A 937 -27.02 -1.39 -66.97
CA LEU A 937 -27.86 -0.98 -65.86
C LEU A 937 -28.26 0.51 -65.99
N THR A 938 -27.33 1.36 -66.44
CA THR A 938 -27.58 2.78 -66.72
C THR A 938 -28.47 3.00 -67.94
N VAL A 939 -28.26 2.24 -69.03
CA VAL A 939 -29.12 2.25 -70.23
C VAL A 939 -30.54 1.80 -69.90
N THR A 940 -30.69 0.75 -69.09
CA THR A 940 -31.99 0.25 -68.62
C THR A 940 -32.69 1.27 -67.72
N PHE A 941 -31.94 2.00 -66.89
CA PHE A 941 -32.45 3.13 -66.13
C PHE A 941 -32.95 4.24 -67.06
N TRP A 942 -32.11 4.74 -67.98
CA TRP A 942 -32.46 5.78 -68.94
C TRP A 942 -33.77 5.49 -69.69
N ASN A 943 -33.87 4.31 -70.30
CA ASN A 943 -35.05 3.89 -71.08
C ASN A 943 -36.32 3.79 -70.24
N SER A 944 -36.19 3.56 -68.93
CA SER A 944 -37.32 3.50 -67.99
C SER A 944 -37.77 4.85 -67.45
N THR A 945 -36.90 5.88 -67.48
CA THR A 945 -37.08 7.20 -66.87
C THR A 945 -37.03 8.33 -67.91
N TYR A 946 -35.85 8.89 -68.19
CA TYR A 946 -35.65 10.02 -69.11
C TYR A 946 -36.12 9.72 -70.54
N GLY A 947 -35.89 8.50 -71.04
CA GLY A 947 -36.34 8.06 -72.37
C GLY A 947 -37.86 8.01 -72.58
N LYS A 948 -38.67 8.20 -71.52
CA LYS A 948 -40.14 8.31 -71.59
C LYS A 948 -40.64 9.76 -71.58
N GLN A 949 -39.78 10.75 -71.32
CA GLN A 949 -40.18 12.13 -71.13
C GLN A 949 -40.42 12.84 -72.48
N ILE A 950 -41.48 13.64 -72.56
CA ILE A 950 -41.93 14.27 -73.81
C ILE A 950 -41.06 15.48 -74.18
N LYS A 951 -40.48 16.16 -73.18
CA LYS A 951 -39.61 17.33 -73.34
C LYS A 951 -38.49 17.28 -72.32
N LEU A 952 -37.25 17.19 -72.79
CA LEU A 952 -36.02 17.28 -72.01
C LEU A 952 -35.02 18.16 -72.76
N ASP A 953 -34.31 18.98 -72.01
CA ASP A 953 -33.19 19.77 -72.52
C ASP A 953 -31.90 19.03 -72.16
N TYR A 954 -31.21 18.48 -73.16
CA TYR A 954 -30.02 17.64 -72.95
C TYR A 954 -28.78 18.50 -72.67
N PRO A 955 -28.07 18.28 -71.54
CA PRO A 955 -26.79 18.93 -71.27
C PRO A 955 -25.73 18.60 -72.32
N GLU A 956 -24.90 19.58 -72.68
CA GLU A 956 -23.90 19.47 -73.76
C GLU A 956 -22.97 18.28 -73.57
N SER A 957 -22.52 17.99 -72.34
CA SER A 957 -21.60 16.87 -72.06
C SER A 957 -22.19 15.48 -72.32
N LEU A 958 -23.51 15.35 -72.43
CA LEU A 958 -24.17 14.08 -72.77
C LEU A 958 -24.39 13.88 -74.27
N LEU A 959 -24.34 14.94 -75.10
CA LEU A 959 -24.83 14.88 -76.48
C LEU A 959 -24.14 13.81 -77.33
N ASP A 960 -22.80 13.75 -77.30
CA ASP A 960 -22.02 12.79 -78.10
C ASP A 960 -22.29 11.33 -77.70
N ILE A 961 -22.47 11.08 -76.40
CA ILE A 961 -22.74 9.74 -75.86
C ILE A 961 -24.19 9.31 -76.15
N LEU A 962 -25.14 10.24 -76.03
CA LEU A 962 -26.54 9.98 -76.38
C LEU A 962 -26.72 9.75 -77.89
N ASP A 963 -26.03 10.52 -78.74
CA ASP A 963 -25.99 10.28 -80.19
C ASP A 963 -25.35 8.92 -80.52
N LYS A 964 -24.18 8.60 -79.97
CA LYS A 964 -23.53 7.29 -80.12
C LYS A 964 -24.44 6.12 -79.72
N LEU A 965 -25.08 6.20 -78.55
CA LEU A 965 -25.92 5.10 -78.04
C LEU A 965 -27.29 5.01 -78.72
N SER A 966 -27.84 6.13 -79.22
CA SER A 966 -29.10 6.13 -79.98
C SER A 966 -28.91 5.60 -81.40
N ARG A 967 -27.80 5.95 -82.08
CA ARG A 967 -27.38 5.30 -83.36
C ARG A 967 -27.27 3.78 -83.22
N ASN A 968 -26.74 3.32 -82.09
CA ASN A 968 -26.63 1.90 -81.73
C ASN A 968 -27.94 1.28 -81.20
N LYS A 969 -29.07 2.02 -81.22
CA LYS A 969 -30.40 1.61 -80.71
C LYS A 969 -30.41 1.11 -79.26
N ARG A 970 -29.41 1.47 -78.43
CA ARG A 970 -29.34 1.07 -77.02
C ARG A 970 -30.25 1.94 -76.13
N ILE A 971 -30.42 3.21 -76.49
CA ILE A 971 -31.26 4.16 -75.72
C ILE A 971 -32.41 4.76 -76.54
N ASN A 972 -33.48 5.12 -75.84
CA ASN A 972 -34.63 5.85 -76.34
C ASN A 972 -34.40 7.36 -76.22
N LEU A 973 -34.54 8.09 -77.33
CA LEU A 973 -34.64 9.55 -77.38
C LEU A 973 -35.94 9.92 -78.09
N GLN A 974 -36.81 10.70 -77.42
CA GLN A 974 -38.10 11.13 -77.99
C GLN A 974 -37.86 12.16 -79.11
N THR A 975 -38.41 11.89 -80.30
CA THR A 975 -37.95 12.45 -81.60
C THR A 975 -38.29 13.93 -81.87
N LYS A 976 -38.85 14.67 -80.93
CA LYS A 976 -39.25 16.09 -81.13
C LYS A 976 -38.20 17.14 -80.79
N SER A 977 -37.04 16.75 -80.27
CA SER A 977 -35.89 17.66 -79.99
C SER A 977 -34.79 17.62 -81.07
N LEU A 978 -35.06 17.04 -82.25
CA LEU A 978 -34.08 16.88 -83.33
C LEU A 978 -33.51 18.16 -84.00
N PRO A 979 -34.06 19.40 -83.90
CA PRO A 979 -33.51 20.54 -84.65
C PRO A 979 -32.07 20.97 -84.31
N PHE A 980 -31.50 20.51 -83.18
CA PHE A 980 -30.20 21.02 -82.70
C PHE A 980 -28.98 20.20 -83.17
N LEU A 981 -29.14 18.92 -83.50
CA LEU A 981 -28.04 18.01 -83.85
C LEU A 981 -27.44 18.22 -85.26
N VAL A 982 -28.02 19.11 -86.07
CA VAL A 982 -27.58 19.35 -87.47
C VAL A 982 -26.36 20.28 -87.55
N LYS A 983 -25.93 20.93 -86.46
CA LYS A 983 -24.88 21.96 -86.49
C LYS A 983 -23.42 21.48 -86.38
N CYS A 984 -23.16 20.21 -86.10
CA CYS A 984 -21.79 19.68 -85.87
C CYS A 984 -21.17 18.96 -87.09
N HIS A 985 -21.67 19.22 -88.31
CA HIS A 985 -21.13 18.64 -89.54
C HIS A 985 -20.71 19.71 -90.55
N SER A 986 -19.53 20.27 -90.35
CA SER A 986 -18.75 20.99 -91.36
C SER A 986 -17.25 20.85 -91.06
N ILE A 987 -16.41 20.72 -92.10
CA ILE A 987 -14.92 20.60 -92.06
C ILE A 987 -14.48 19.19 -91.56
N SER A 988 -14.13 18.17 -92.38
CA SER A 988 -13.29 18.05 -93.60
C SER A 988 -11.89 18.64 -93.41
N GLU A 989 -10.75 18.00 -93.70
CA GLU A 989 -10.47 16.88 -94.62
C GLU A 989 -8.99 16.39 -94.44
N VAL A 990 -8.44 15.61 -95.39
CA VAL A 990 -7.00 15.43 -95.73
C VAL A 990 -6.19 14.25 -95.11
N THR A 991 -6.08 13.17 -95.92
CA THR A 991 -4.95 12.22 -96.17
C THR A 991 -4.07 11.68 -95.01
N ALA A 992 -3.97 10.37 -94.73
CA ALA A 992 -3.40 9.25 -95.51
C ALA A 992 -1.84 9.18 -95.57
N GLN A 993 -1.23 8.07 -95.11
CA GLN A 993 -0.48 7.10 -95.95
C GLN A 993 -0.13 5.80 -95.18
N ARG A 994 0.21 4.72 -95.89
CA ARG A 994 0.44 3.34 -95.41
C ARG A 994 1.92 2.99 -95.18
N SER A 995 2.18 1.98 -94.34
CA SER A 995 3.14 0.90 -94.63
C SER A 995 2.60 -0.47 -94.17
N ARG A 996 2.74 -1.51 -95.01
CA ARG A 996 2.36 -2.94 -94.76
C ARG A 996 3.58 -3.69 -94.15
N VAL A 997 3.45 -4.86 -93.51
CA VAL A 997 3.67 -6.24 -94.06
C VAL A 997 3.88 -7.18 -92.83
N THR A 998 3.48 -8.45 -92.71
CA THR A 998 2.33 -9.29 -93.20
C THR A 998 2.15 -10.49 -92.22
N ALA A 999 1.15 -11.35 -92.43
CA ALA A 999 1.03 -12.70 -91.83
C ALA A 999 2.11 -13.67 -92.41
N THR A 1000 2.35 -14.91 -91.94
CA THR A 1000 1.40 -16.05 -91.79
C THR A 1000 1.94 -17.27 -91.02
N ASN A 1001 1.02 -18.00 -90.37
CA ASN A 1001 0.84 -19.48 -90.33
C ASN A 1001 1.95 -20.51 -89.93
N SER A 1002 1.55 -21.36 -88.97
CA SER A 1002 1.49 -22.84 -89.04
C SER A 1002 2.53 -23.77 -88.37
N ARG A 1003 1.97 -24.67 -87.55
CA ARG A 1003 2.19 -26.13 -87.39
C ARG A 1003 3.61 -26.77 -87.39
N ASN A 1004 3.79 -27.56 -86.34
CA ASN A 1004 4.30 -28.96 -86.32
C ASN A 1004 5.83 -29.26 -86.24
N SER A 1005 6.20 -29.82 -85.08
CA SER A 1005 6.71 -31.21 -84.92
C SER A 1005 8.17 -31.60 -85.25
N LYS A 1006 8.91 -31.97 -84.17
CA LYS A 1006 9.88 -33.09 -84.03
C LYS A 1006 11.14 -33.15 -84.92
N ARG A 1007 12.31 -32.90 -84.31
CA ARG A 1007 13.32 -33.87 -83.77
C ARG A 1007 14.45 -33.04 -83.12
N VAL A 1008 15.03 -33.34 -81.95
CA VAL A 1008 15.60 -34.57 -81.33
C VAL A 1008 17.02 -34.91 -81.83
N GLU A 1009 17.99 -34.58 -80.99
CA GLU A 1009 19.02 -35.47 -80.40
C GLU A 1009 18.97 -35.14 -78.88
N LEU A 1010 18.76 -36.07 -77.92
CA LEU A 1010 19.55 -37.25 -77.49
C LEU A 1010 20.97 -36.84 -77.08
N VAL A 1011 21.45 -37.16 -75.87
CA VAL A 1011 21.68 -38.54 -75.39
C VAL A 1011 21.61 -38.68 -73.84
N GLU A 1012 21.08 -39.84 -73.41
CA GLU A 1012 21.22 -40.61 -72.13
C GLU A 1012 20.98 -39.90 -70.76
N ASP A 1013 20.12 -40.37 -69.85
CA ASP A 1013 19.76 -41.72 -69.29
C ASP A 1013 20.53 -42.04 -67.98
N THR A 1014 19.98 -42.74 -66.98
CA THR A 1014 18.67 -43.43 -66.85
C THR A 1014 18.16 -43.50 -65.38
N ALA A 1015 16.83 -43.56 -65.23
CA ALA A 1015 16.07 -44.50 -64.38
C ALA A 1015 16.04 -44.40 -62.83
N ASN A 1016 14.93 -44.72 -62.12
CA ASN A 1016 13.51 -44.89 -62.50
C ASN A 1016 12.58 -45.03 -61.24
N GLN A 1017 11.40 -44.37 -61.28
CA GLN A 1017 10.03 -44.93 -61.03
C GLN A 1017 9.60 -45.42 -59.62
N PHE A 1018 8.31 -45.51 -59.21
CA PHE A 1018 6.95 -44.98 -59.56
C PHE A 1018 6.12 -45.14 -58.23
N GLU A 1019 5.21 -44.27 -57.74
CA GLU A 1019 3.82 -43.91 -58.18
C GLU A 1019 2.79 -45.07 -58.30
N PRO A 1020 1.44 -44.84 -58.22
CA PRO A 1020 0.68 -44.03 -57.24
C PRO A 1020 -0.72 -44.61 -56.82
N GLU A 1021 -1.40 -43.91 -55.90
CA GLU A 1021 -2.87 -43.74 -55.68
C GLU A 1021 -3.94 -44.89 -55.60
N ASN A 1022 -4.84 -44.71 -54.61
CA ASN A 1022 -6.34 -44.65 -54.69
C ASN A 1022 -7.27 -45.63 -53.91
N ARG A 1023 -8.30 -45.00 -53.27
CA ARG A 1023 -9.63 -45.49 -52.79
C ARG A 1023 -9.82 -46.29 -51.48
N LEU A 1024 -10.49 -45.62 -50.53
CA LEU A 1024 -11.77 -45.96 -49.85
C LEU A 1024 -12.01 -47.38 -49.27
N GLY A 1025 -12.23 -47.50 -47.95
CA GLY A 1025 -12.80 -48.71 -47.35
C GLY A 1025 -12.91 -48.72 -45.81
N SER A 1026 -14.11 -48.92 -45.27
CA SER A 1026 -14.40 -49.03 -43.83
C SER A 1026 -14.14 -50.43 -43.25
N SER A 1027 -13.78 -50.57 -41.96
CA SER A 1027 -14.57 -51.37 -41.00
C SER A 1027 -14.02 -51.44 -39.56
N SER A 1028 -14.94 -51.81 -38.68
CA SER A 1028 -14.98 -51.78 -37.22
C SER A 1028 -14.28 -52.97 -36.50
N LYS A 1029 -13.97 -52.79 -35.19
CA LYS A 1029 -13.83 -53.83 -34.11
C LYS A 1029 -12.53 -54.69 -34.16
N ARG A 1030 -11.96 -55.20 -33.04
CA ARG A 1030 -12.47 -55.43 -31.66
C ARG A 1030 -11.32 -55.53 -30.61
N LYS A 1031 -11.69 -55.38 -29.33
CA LYS A 1031 -11.05 -55.76 -28.03
C LYS A 1031 -10.26 -57.12 -28.06
N ARG A 1032 -9.35 -57.50 -27.13
CA ARG A 1032 -9.11 -57.09 -25.70
C ARG A 1032 -7.74 -57.61 -25.15
N VAL A 1033 -7.10 -56.84 -24.26
CA VAL A 1033 -6.33 -57.16 -23.00
C VAL A 1033 -5.47 -58.44 -22.87
N GLY A 1034 -4.26 -58.25 -22.32
CA GLY A 1034 -3.49 -59.25 -21.55
C GLY A 1034 -2.32 -58.63 -20.75
N LEU A 1035 -2.45 -58.55 -19.42
CA LEU A 1035 -1.37 -58.29 -18.42
C LEU A 1035 -0.93 -59.66 -17.83
N THR A 1036 0.20 -59.90 -17.15
CA THR A 1036 1.28 -59.07 -16.57
C THR A 1036 2.48 -59.96 -16.21
N GLU A 1037 3.64 -59.34 -15.91
CA GLU A 1037 4.65 -59.75 -14.90
C GLU A 1037 5.35 -61.13 -14.94
N HIS A 1038 6.60 -61.11 -14.46
CA HIS A 1038 7.28 -62.22 -13.78
C HIS A 1038 7.93 -63.37 -14.59
N GLN A 1039 8.68 -63.02 -15.63
CA GLN A 1039 10.05 -63.55 -15.75
C GLN A 1039 11.02 -62.41 -15.41
N LYS A 1040 11.35 -62.26 -14.13
CA LYS A 1040 12.45 -62.99 -13.49
C LYS A 1040 13.74 -62.86 -14.33
N GLU A 1041 14.50 -61.78 -14.17
CA GLU A 1041 15.42 -61.54 -13.04
C GLU A 1041 16.85 -62.04 -13.36
N VAL A 1042 17.76 -61.06 -13.42
CA VAL A 1042 19.20 -61.16 -13.12
C VAL A 1042 20.13 -61.88 -14.10
N ARG A 1043 20.68 -61.07 -15.01
CA ARG A 1043 22.11 -61.01 -15.40
C ARG A 1043 22.43 -59.52 -15.59
N ARG A 1044 23.36 -58.84 -14.93
CA ARG A 1044 24.42 -59.12 -13.93
C ARG A 1044 24.48 -57.84 -13.03
N ALA A 1045 24.58 -57.88 -11.71
CA ALA A 1045 25.74 -58.29 -10.90
C ALA A 1045 27.04 -57.49 -11.17
N GLN A 1046 27.19 -56.34 -10.49
CA GLN A 1046 28.38 -55.79 -9.79
C GLN A 1046 28.09 -54.31 -9.46
N GLN A 1047 27.89 -53.92 -8.19
CA GLN A 1047 28.88 -53.67 -7.11
C GLN A 1047 29.86 -52.52 -7.44
N GLY A 1048 30.15 -51.57 -6.54
CA GLY A 1048 29.75 -51.41 -5.12
C GLY A 1048 29.74 -49.93 -4.70
N ARG A 1049 29.01 -49.57 -3.63
CA ARG A 1049 29.44 -49.46 -2.20
C ARG A 1049 30.14 -48.14 -1.88
N GLY A 1050 30.04 -47.56 -0.68
CA GLY A 1050 29.34 -47.97 0.56
C GLY A 1050 28.62 -46.78 1.22
N MET A 1051 27.59 -47.03 2.03
CA MET A 1051 27.64 -47.40 3.47
C MET A 1051 27.99 -46.18 4.37
N ASP A 1052 27.46 -45.95 5.57
CA ASP A 1052 26.43 -46.57 6.44
C ASP A 1052 26.35 -45.65 7.70
N CYS A 1053 25.49 -45.75 8.71
CA CYS A 1053 24.13 -46.32 8.89
C CYS A 1053 23.52 -45.63 10.12
N SER A 1054 22.19 -45.65 10.26
CA SER A 1054 21.49 -45.39 11.52
C SER A 1054 21.62 -46.58 12.49
N GLY A 1055 21.64 -46.33 13.80
CA GLY A 1055 21.52 -47.38 14.83
C GLY A 1055 20.56 -46.97 15.95
N HIS A 1056 19.67 -47.88 16.36
CA HIS A 1056 18.75 -47.71 17.49
C HIS A 1056 18.49 -49.03 18.22
N GLY A 1057 18.42 -48.96 19.56
CA GLY A 1057 17.98 -50.02 20.47
C GLY A 1057 19.09 -50.94 21.01
N PRO A 1058 18.84 -51.70 22.10
CA PRO A 1058 17.64 -51.74 22.96
C PRO A 1058 17.93 -51.30 24.42
N GLY A 1059 16.89 -51.21 25.26
CA GLY A 1059 16.96 -50.60 26.61
C GLY A 1059 17.19 -51.56 27.79
N ILE A 1060 17.34 -50.98 28.99
CA ILE A 1060 17.39 -51.66 30.30
C ILE A 1060 16.46 -50.93 31.29
N ARG A 1061 15.74 -51.71 32.11
CA ARG A 1061 14.91 -51.22 33.22
C ARG A 1061 15.77 -50.90 34.45
N THR A 1062 15.40 -49.86 35.20
CA THR A 1062 15.59 -49.82 36.66
C THR A 1062 14.30 -49.40 37.35
N TYR A 1063 14.03 -50.00 38.51
CA TYR A 1063 12.84 -49.79 39.34
C TYR A 1063 13.30 -49.22 40.69
N THR A 1064 12.69 -48.10 41.11
CA THR A 1064 12.52 -47.61 42.50
C THR A 1064 11.63 -46.36 42.37
N SER A 1065 10.34 -46.33 42.74
CA SER A 1065 9.71 -46.48 44.08
C SER A 1065 10.21 -45.41 45.07
N VAL A 1066 9.40 -44.52 45.68
CA VAL A 1066 7.91 -44.38 45.78
C VAL A 1066 7.57 -42.88 45.87
N ASP A 1067 6.34 -42.50 45.52
CA ASP A 1067 5.78 -41.15 45.69
C ASP A 1067 5.81 -40.62 47.13
N PHE A 1068 6.13 -39.33 47.26
CA PHE A 1068 5.43 -38.41 48.17
C PHE A 1068 5.45 -37.00 47.58
N SER A 1069 4.55 -36.74 46.63
CA SER A 1069 4.18 -35.39 46.21
C SER A 1069 2.68 -35.17 46.41
N GLN A 1070 2.32 -34.62 47.56
CA GLN A 1070 1.07 -33.88 47.77
C GLN A 1070 1.43 -32.63 48.58
N GLY A 1071 1.10 -31.41 48.15
CA GLY A 1071 0.53 -31.04 46.85
C GLY A 1071 0.83 -29.60 46.46
N ASN A 1072 0.53 -29.25 45.21
CA ASN A 1072 0.27 -27.86 44.84
C ASN A 1072 -1.06 -27.44 45.47
N GLU A 1073 -1.06 -26.40 46.29
CA GLU A 1073 -2.15 -25.44 46.27
C GLU A 1073 -1.57 -24.05 46.01
N ASP A 1074 -1.99 -23.44 44.91
CA ASP A 1074 -1.88 -22.01 44.72
C ASP A 1074 -2.83 -21.34 45.72
N SER A 1075 -2.29 -20.86 46.85
CA SER A 1075 -3.03 -20.02 47.79
C SER A 1075 -2.40 -18.62 47.87
N GLN A 1076 -3.27 -17.61 47.81
CA GLN A 1076 -2.90 -16.22 48.03
C GLN A 1076 -2.65 -16.00 49.52
N GLU A 1077 -1.42 -16.22 50.00
CA GLU A 1077 -1.01 -15.63 51.27
C GLU A 1077 -0.55 -14.19 51.05
N SER A 1078 -1.50 -13.29 51.33
CA SER A 1078 -1.32 -11.94 51.84
C SER A 1078 0.02 -11.75 52.56
N GLN A 1079 0.74 -10.67 52.27
CA GLN A 1079 0.67 -9.49 53.14
C GLN A 1079 0.53 -9.88 54.62
N GLU A 1080 1.65 -10.10 55.30
CA GLU A 1080 1.89 -9.42 56.57
C GLU A 1080 3.37 -9.48 56.99
N ILE A 1081 3.69 -8.62 57.97
CA ILE A 1081 4.89 -8.77 58.79
C ILE A 1081 4.78 -10.12 59.51
N ARG A 1082 5.88 -10.75 59.97
CA ARG A 1082 5.75 -11.84 60.96
C ARG A 1082 5.15 -11.22 62.22
N ASP A 1083 3.83 -11.24 62.31
CA ASP A 1083 3.07 -10.78 63.45
C ASP A 1083 3.45 -11.62 64.68
N PRO A 1084 3.41 -11.07 65.91
CA PRO A 1084 3.80 -11.83 67.07
C PRO A 1084 3.04 -13.17 67.24
N GLU A 1085 1.82 -13.25 66.72
CA GLU A 1085 0.98 -14.45 66.76
C GLU A 1085 1.45 -15.53 65.75
N SER A 1086 1.96 -15.13 64.58
CA SER A 1086 2.50 -16.06 63.56
C SER A 1086 3.79 -16.77 64.00
N ILE A 1087 4.59 -16.16 64.88
CA ILE A 1087 5.80 -16.80 65.42
C ILE A 1087 5.43 -17.88 66.44
N LEU A 1088 4.38 -17.64 67.24
CA LEU A 1088 3.82 -18.61 68.17
C LEU A 1088 3.15 -19.78 67.43
N GLU A 1089 2.50 -19.50 66.29
CA GLU A 1089 1.94 -20.52 65.40
C GLU A 1089 3.03 -21.41 64.75
N LEU A 1090 4.20 -20.85 64.43
CA LEU A 1090 5.34 -21.61 63.90
C LEU A 1090 5.95 -22.56 64.94
N LEU A 1091 6.00 -22.13 66.21
CA LEU A 1091 6.42 -22.97 67.32
C LEU A 1091 5.48 -24.17 67.49
N ARG A 1092 4.15 -23.94 67.51
CA ARG A 1092 3.13 -25.02 67.54
C ARG A 1092 3.25 -26.03 66.40
N ARG A 1093 3.72 -25.63 65.22
CA ARG A 1093 3.79 -26.50 64.02
C ARG A 1093 5.07 -27.35 63.92
N THR A 1094 5.99 -27.27 64.89
CA THR A 1094 7.28 -28.00 64.85
C THR A 1094 7.59 -28.80 66.14
N ALA A 1095 6.53 -29.28 66.80
CA ALA A 1095 6.55 -30.29 67.85
C ALA A 1095 6.07 -31.65 67.30
#